data_AF-A0AAW8BG96-F1
#
_entry.id   AF-A0AAW8BG96-F1
#
_cell.length_a   1.000
_cell.length_b   1.000
_cell.length_c   1.000
_cell.angle_alpha   90.00
_cell.angle_beta   90.00
_cell.angle_gamma   90.00
#
_symmetry.space_group_name_H-M   'P 1'
#
loop_
_entity.id
_entity.type
_entity.pdbx_description
1 polymer ?
#
loop_
_entity_poly.entity_id
_entity_poly.type
_entity_poly.pdbx_seq_one_letter_code
_entity_poly.pdbx_strand_id
1 'polypeptide(L)'
;MTSIVFVTPGAVAAASQDLTGLGTAISTANAAAAASTTDILTAGGDEVSAAVARLFGTFGQEYQTIGAQAAAFHAQFVQALSTGGGAYAAAEAAAASPLQPVLDLINAPTNILFGRPLIGDGSNGAAGTGQAGGAGGILFGNGGNGGSGAAGKAGGAGGEAGLFGNGGAGGAGGSGGLGVAGGTGGQGGAGGLLGGFGGAGGVGGAGGAGTSTQAGGAGGVGGAGGLSRALLCYAGGAGGVGGHGGAGASAASSAVGAGATGVAGTAGGIGGAGGAGGGGIGLFSRGGAGGVGGDGGIGGGGGNGGAGNSTFMDGGAGGGGGLGGSAGAGGAGGNGGLFGSHGATGSFGDGGNGGAGGQGGAGFNAATALPASLPGTAGGQGGQGGNGGAGGNSGAGGTAGNGGNAGAGGNGGDGAVGAAGTAGDINGGAGGHGGAGGNSGTIGLAGSGGNAATAGLAGNGGKGGNGAAGGAGFDAFTGDPNSGNPGGHGGQGGNGGAGGNSGLGATAGDGGHAGAGGSGGAGADAAPASGLAGGNGGDGGSGGTGGNAGTGGAVGTSGNGALGGAGGNAGNGGSSTTVAGNGGAGGNGGNGGAGGTTGIAGTDAAGGAGAKGGNGGGGLNPVTALTGGNGGVGGNGGDGGGTGGTTGVGGNGGQGGQVNITNGSAATLTGGGGGAGGNGASGGAGGAGGAAVTNGTGNVTSGAGGAGGTGTTGAGGAGGKGGIASIGSVASTATVTGGAGGAGGNGASGGAGGAGGEAVTSGTGNVTAGAGGAGGTGTTGAGGAGGMGGIASINSVASSATATSGAGGAGGAGTSGGAGGAGGTVINRGTGGLTAGVGGAGGTGTTGAGGTGGTGGAVFAADSGTTMTVVGGAGGPGGTGSSGGNGGNGGQVIGPFSTGGATGGTGGTGGTGTTGAGGTGGTGGNAETRLSGNATGGAGGSGGTGAAGGGSGGNGGNASAFRTGNAIGGAGGDGASGGITGPGGSGGAGGSATVDLLNVGSTATATGGAGGNGAGGTTGGNGGGGGLATAISATTFATGGNGGTGANGSATSANGGNGGNGGNADPVTLANGTGGTGGTAGSGGPGGSPGSPGTNGTVS
;
A
#
# COMPACT_ATOMS: atom_id res chain seq x y z
N MET A 1 -48.17 61.51 -18.10
CA MET A 1 -47.21 60.79 -17.23
C MET A 1 -46.17 60.16 -18.13
N THR A 2 -45.06 60.85 -18.35
CA THR A 2 -43.89 60.29 -19.04
C THR A 2 -43.01 59.63 -17.98
N SER A 3 -42.84 58.32 -18.05
CA SER A 3 -41.87 57.62 -17.19
C SER A 3 -40.46 58.03 -17.60
N ILE A 4 -39.71 58.65 -16.71
CA ILE A 4 -38.28 58.89 -16.91
C ILE A 4 -37.55 57.60 -16.52
N VAL A 5 -36.96 56.95 -17.53
CA VAL A 5 -36.11 55.77 -17.35
C VAL A 5 -34.67 56.25 -17.44
N PHE A 6 -33.89 56.07 -16.36
CA PHE A 6 -32.46 56.40 -16.34
C PHE A 6 -31.63 55.20 -16.77
N VAL A 7 -31.01 55.30 -17.94
CA VAL A 7 -30.04 54.31 -18.45
C VAL A 7 -28.79 55.07 -18.85
N THR A 8 -27.65 54.79 -18.21
CA THR A 8 -26.34 55.36 -18.58
C THR A 8 -25.84 54.71 -19.88
N PRO A 9 -25.74 55.45 -21.01
CA PRO A 9 -25.40 54.85 -22.31
C PRO A 9 -24.02 54.17 -22.31
N GLY A 10 -23.08 54.68 -21.52
CA GLY A 10 -21.76 54.07 -21.34
C GLY A 10 -21.80 52.68 -20.69
N ALA A 11 -22.74 52.45 -19.76
CA ALA A 11 -22.91 51.13 -19.14
C ALA A 11 -23.53 50.12 -20.13
N VAL A 12 -24.42 50.58 -21.02
CA VAL A 12 -25.02 49.74 -22.07
C VAL A 12 -24.02 49.42 -23.19
N ALA A 13 -23.13 50.36 -23.51
CA ALA A 13 -22.04 50.14 -24.48
C ALA A 13 -20.95 49.19 -23.94
N ALA A 14 -20.58 49.31 -22.67
CA ALA A 14 -19.69 48.36 -22.01
C ALA A 14 -20.34 46.97 -21.95
N ALA A 15 -21.61 46.89 -21.52
CA ALA A 15 -22.35 45.64 -21.49
C ALA A 15 -22.51 45.00 -22.89
N SER A 16 -22.72 45.78 -23.96
CA SER A 16 -22.81 45.24 -25.33
C SER A 16 -21.46 44.73 -25.84
N GLN A 17 -20.34 45.37 -25.47
CA GLN A 17 -19.00 44.86 -25.77
C GLN A 17 -18.68 43.59 -24.97
N ASP A 18 -19.01 43.55 -23.68
CA ASP A 18 -18.87 42.35 -22.85
C ASP A 18 -19.73 41.20 -23.39
N LEU A 19 -20.98 41.47 -23.80
CA LEU A 19 -21.87 40.51 -24.44
C LEU A 19 -21.38 40.07 -25.83
N THR A 20 -20.68 40.95 -26.57
CA THR A 20 -20.01 40.59 -27.83
C THR A 20 -18.83 39.67 -27.56
N GLY A 21 -18.01 39.96 -26.55
CA GLY A 21 -16.89 39.14 -26.11
C GLY A 21 -17.33 37.77 -25.60
N LEU A 22 -18.41 37.71 -24.82
CA LEU A 22 -19.03 36.47 -24.39
C LEU A 22 -19.62 35.68 -25.57
N GLY A 23 -20.31 36.36 -26.50
CA GLY A 23 -20.86 35.73 -27.69
C GLY A 23 -19.78 35.13 -28.59
N THR A 24 -18.67 35.84 -28.81
CA THR A 24 -17.52 35.34 -29.56
C THR A 24 -16.80 34.22 -28.82
N ALA A 25 -16.55 34.35 -27.51
CA ALA A 25 -15.94 33.28 -26.71
C ALA A 25 -16.78 31.99 -26.73
N ILE A 26 -18.11 32.11 -26.59
CA ILE A 26 -19.03 30.97 -26.63
C ILE A 26 -19.13 30.38 -28.05
N SER A 27 -19.20 31.19 -29.11
CA SER A 27 -19.20 30.69 -30.49
C SER A 27 -17.89 30.03 -30.88
N THR A 28 -16.73 30.56 -30.46
CA THR A 28 -15.42 29.94 -30.69
C THR A 28 -15.27 28.65 -29.88
N ALA A 29 -15.77 28.60 -28.64
CA ALA A 29 -15.80 27.38 -27.84
C ALA A 29 -16.74 26.31 -28.44
N ASN A 30 -17.95 26.68 -28.88
CA ASN A 30 -18.90 25.78 -29.55
C ASN A 30 -18.36 25.26 -30.89
N ALA A 31 -17.63 26.10 -31.65
CA ALA A 31 -16.96 25.68 -32.88
C ALA A 31 -15.77 24.75 -32.61
N ALA A 32 -14.97 25.01 -31.57
CA ALA A 32 -13.87 24.14 -31.15
C ALA A 32 -14.37 22.76 -30.66
N ALA A 33 -15.55 22.71 -30.05
CA ALA A 33 -16.19 21.47 -29.58
C ALA A 33 -16.97 20.72 -30.68
N ALA A 34 -17.22 21.34 -31.84
CA ALA A 34 -18.07 20.78 -32.90
C ALA A 34 -17.51 19.44 -33.43
N ALA A 35 -16.23 19.39 -33.78
CA ALA A 35 -15.60 18.17 -34.31
C ALA A 35 -15.72 16.98 -33.34
N SER A 36 -15.52 17.22 -32.04
CA SER A 36 -15.60 16.15 -31.02
C SER A 36 -17.03 15.67 -30.70
N THR A 37 -18.07 16.41 -31.12
CA THR A 37 -19.48 16.10 -30.80
C THR A 37 -20.32 15.70 -32.00
N THR A 38 -19.87 16.02 -33.23
CA THR A 38 -20.55 15.60 -34.48
C THR A 38 -19.88 14.41 -35.17
N ASP A 39 -18.56 14.25 -35.02
CA ASP A 39 -17.79 13.19 -35.69
C ASP A 39 -17.44 12.06 -34.71
N ILE A 40 -18.44 11.60 -33.95
CA ILE A 40 -18.27 10.53 -32.96
C ILE A 40 -18.08 9.19 -33.69
N LEU A 41 -16.88 8.60 -33.58
CA LEU A 41 -16.60 7.26 -34.11
C LEU A 41 -17.31 6.18 -33.29
N THR A 42 -17.75 5.12 -33.97
CA THR A 42 -18.45 3.97 -33.37
C THR A 42 -17.51 3.18 -32.45
N ALA A 43 -17.87 3.04 -31.17
CA ALA A 43 -17.03 2.34 -30.18
C ALA A 43 -16.94 0.81 -30.41
N GLY A 44 -17.86 0.24 -31.18
CA GLY A 44 -17.87 -1.15 -31.64
C GLY A 44 -18.33 -1.26 -33.11
N GLY A 45 -17.92 -2.31 -33.82
CA GLY A 45 -18.25 -2.54 -35.23
C GLY A 45 -19.67 -3.08 -35.49
N ASP A 46 -20.52 -3.08 -34.46
CA ASP A 46 -21.90 -3.55 -34.53
C ASP A 46 -22.88 -2.43 -34.87
N GLU A 47 -24.04 -2.80 -35.40
CA GLU A 47 -25.04 -1.86 -35.90
C GLU A 47 -25.69 -1.03 -34.78
N VAL A 48 -25.66 -1.48 -33.53
CA VAL A 48 -26.20 -0.73 -32.38
C VAL A 48 -25.25 0.40 -32.02
N SER A 49 -23.95 0.12 -31.94
CA SER A 49 -22.90 1.15 -31.75
C SER A 49 -22.89 2.16 -32.90
N ALA A 50 -23.12 1.71 -34.14
CA ALA A 50 -23.26 2.59 -35.31
C ALA A 50 -24.52 3.46 -35.25
N ALA A 51 -25.67 2.91 -34.86
CA ALA A 51 -26.90 3.66 -34.71
C ALA A 51 -26.83 4.68 -33.56
N VAL A 52 -26.19 4.33 -32.44
CA VAL A 52 -26.01 5.21 -31.28
C VAL A 52 -25.04 6.35 -31.60
N ALA A 53 -23.90 6.07 -32.25
CA ALA A 53 -22.98 7.13 -32.70
C ALA A 53 -23.65 8.07 -33.70
N ARG A 54 -24.47 7.54 -34.63
CA ARG A 54 -25.21 8.35 -35.60
C ARG A 54 -26.33 9.17 -34.94
N LEU A 55 -26.99 8.65 -33.91
CA LEU A 55 -27.99 9.38 -33.14
C LEU A 55 -27.34 10.56 -32.40
N PHE A 56 -26.24 10.32 -31.68
CA PHE A 56 -25.53 11.39 -30.96
C PHE A 56 -24.86 12.39 -31.90
N GLY A 57 -24.32 11.95 -33.04
CA GLY A 57 -23.81 12.84 -34.09
C GLY A 57 -24.90 13.73 -34.70
N THR A 58 -26.12 13.19 -34.88
CA THR A 58 -27.28 13.97 -35.37
C THR A 58 -27.72 15.01 -34.32
N PHE A 59 -27.81 14.63 -33.04
CA PHE A 59 -28.07 15.58 -31.95
C PHE A 59 -26.98 16.65 -31.85
N GLY A 60 -25.72 16.28 -32.08
CA GLY A 60 -24.59 17.23 -32.17
C GLY A 60 -24.81 18.25 -33.29
N GLN A 61 -25.20 17.82 -34.49
CA GLN A 61 -25.44 18.73 -35.62
C GLN A 61 -26.70 19.61 -35.44
N GLU A 62 -27.76 19.08 -34.85
CA GLU A 62 -28.94 19.87 -34.48
C GLU A 62 -28.60 20.92 -33.42
N TYR A 63 -27.81 20.55 -32.41
CA TYR A 63 -27.31 21.48 -31.40
C TYR A 63 -26.41 22.57 -32.03
N GLN A 64 -25.56 22.22 -33.00
CA GLN A 64 -24.76 23.21 -33.73
C GLN A 64 -25.63 24.15 -34.57
N THR A 65 -26.72 23.65 -35.15
CA THR A 65 -27.66 24.46 -35.94
C THR A 65 -28.47 25.42 -35.05
N ILE A 66 -28.97 24.93 -33.91
CA ILE A 66 -29.65 25.75 -32.90
C ILE A 66 -28.66 26.74 -32.27
N GLY A 67 -27.42 26.32 -32.02
CA GLY A 67 -26.34 27.16 -31.51
C GLY A 67 -25.98 28.29 -32.47
N ALA A 68 -25.98 28.02 -33.79
CA ALA A 68 -25.80 29.04 -34.82
C ALA A 68 -26.99 30.00 -34.90
N GLN A 69 -28.24 29.51 -34.77
CA GLN A 69 -29.42 30.36 -34.70
C GLN A 69 -29.44 31.22 -33.42
N ALA A 70 -29.05 30.65 -32.28
CA ALA A 70 -28.92 31.37 -31.01
C ALA A 70 -27.79 32.40 -31.06
N ALA A 71 -26.66 32.09 -31.71
CA ALA A 71 -25.58 33.04 -31.95
C ALA A 71 -26.01 34.16 -32.89
N ALA A 72 -26.80 33.85 -33.93
CA ALA A 72 -27.37 34.86 -34.82
C ALA A 72 -28.40 35.75 -34.11
N PHE A 73 -29.26 35.17 -33.27
CA PHE A 73 -30.18 35.91 -32.41
C PHE A 73 -29.43 36.76 -31.38
N HIS A 74 -28.39 36.22 -30.74
CA HIS A 74 -27.53 36.94 -29.80
C HIS A 74 -26.80 38.08 -30.50
N ALA A 75 -26.27 37.86 -31.71
CA ALA A 75 -25.66 38.90 -32.52
C ALA A 75 -26.68 39.99 -32.91
N GLN A 76 -27.91 39.61 -33.27
CA GLN A 76 -28.99 40.57 -33.55
C GLN A 76 -29.45 41.30 -32.29
N PHE A 77 -29.48 40.64 -31.14
CA PHE A 77 -29.81 41.22 -29.83
C PHE A 77 -28.74 42.19 -29.37
N VAL A 78 -27.46 41.82 -29.46
CA VAL A 78 -26.33 42.69 -29.15
C VAL A 78 -26.22 43.83 -30.15
N GLN A 79 -26.51 43.59 -31.43
CA GLN A 79 -26.61 44.63 -32.46
C GLN A 79 -27.78 45.58 -32.16
N ALA A 80 -28.94 45.07 -31.77
CA ALA A 80 -30.10 45.88 -31.39
C ALA A 80 -29.88 46.62 -30.07
N LEU A 81 -29.14 46.05 -29.12
CA LEU A 81 -28.75 46.66 -27.85
C LEU A 81 -27.66 47.71 -28.04
N SER A 82 -26.72 47.48 -28.95
CA SER A 82 -25.69 48.44 -29.38
C SER A 82 -26.31 49.57 -30.20
N THR A 83 -27.27 49.26 -31.08
CA THR A 83 -28.05 50.26 -31.83
C THR A 83 -29.00 51.01 -30.91
N GLY A 84 -29.58 50.36 -29.90
CA GLY A 84 -30.43 50.96 -28.88
C GLY A 84 -29.65 51.84 -27.91
N GLY A 85 -28.48 51.38 -27.43
CA GLY A 85 -27.53 52.16 -26.64
C GLY A 85 -26.94 53.32 -27.45
N GLY A 86 -26.67 53.11 -28.73
CA GLY A 86 -26.30 54.13 -29.71
C GLY A 86 -27.43 55.09 -30.03
N ALA A 87 -28.69 54.65 -30.02
CA ALA A 87 -29.86 55.50 -30.19
C ALA A 87 -30.22 56.28 -28.92
N TYR A 88 -29.95 55.75 -27.72
CA TYR A 88 -30.03 56.49 -26.46
C TYR A 88 -28.88 57.48 -26.32
N ALA A 89 -27.65 57.09 -26.67
CA ALA A 89 -26.50 58.00 -26.75
C ALA A 89 -26.68 59.05 -27.85
N ALA A 90 -27.24 58.69 -29.00
CA ALA A 90 -27.56 59.62 -30.08
C ALA A 90 -28.80 60.45 -29.76
N ALA A 91 -29.74 59.97 -28.96
CA ALA A 91 -30.87 60.76 -28.46
C ALA A 91 -30.46 61.70 -27.33
N GLU A 92 -29.53 61.32 -26.45
CA GLU A 92 -28.90 62.23 -25.48
C GLU A 92 -27.98 63.20 -26.20
N ALA A 93 -27.17 62.76 -27.15
CA ALA A 93 -26.33 63.62 -27.97
C ALA A 93 -27.19 64.51 -28.89
N ALA A 94 -28.37 64.08 -29.36
CA ALA A 94 -29.31 64.88 -30.14
C ALA A 94 -30.21 65.78 -29.27
N ALA A 95 -30.47 65.43 -28.01
CA ALA A 95 -31.13 66.27 -27.02
C ALA A 95 -30.17 67.31 -26.42
N ALA A 96 -28.88 66.98 -26.35
CA ALA A 96 -27.77 67.88 -26.04
C ALA A 96 -27.29 68.66 -27.28
N SER A 97 -27.51 68.14 -28.50
CA SER A 97 -27.10 68.77 -29.77
C SER A 97 -27.63 70.21 -29.95
N PRO A 98 -28.87 70.57 -29.58
CA PRO A 98 -29.33 71.97 -29.61
C PRO A 98 -28.76 72.81 -28.46
N LEU A 99 -28.26 72.20 -27.37
CA LEU A 99 -27.61 72.88 -26.25
C LEU A 99 -26.09 72.98 -26.43
N GLN A 100 -25.50 72.15 -27.29
CA GLN A 100 -24.06 72.12 -27.57
C GLN A 100 -23.56 73.45 -28.17
N PRO A 101 -24.25 74.10 -29.13
CA PRO A 101 -23.86 75.45 -29.59
C PRO A 101 -23.92 76.50 -28.49
N VAL A 102 -24.85 76.36 -27.53
CA VAL A 102 -24.99 77.27 -26.39
C VAL A 102 -23.88 77.01 -25.36
N LEU A 103 -23.56 75.76 -25.07
CA LEU A 103 -22.42 75.38 -24.25
C LEU A 103 -21.10 75.81 -24.92
N ASP A 104 -20.95 75.58 -26.22
CA ASP A 104 -19.78 76.02 -27.00
C ASP A 104 -19.66 77.54 -27.02
N LEU A 105 -20.77 78.29 -27.12
CA LEU A 105 -20.79 79.75 -27.03
C LEU A 105 -20.47 80.27 -25.62
N ILE A 106 -21.06 79.67 -24.58
CA ILE A 106 -20.81 80.01 -23.18
C ILE A 106 -19.37 79.68 -22.80
N ASN A 107 -18.85 78.57 -23.32
CA ASN A 107 -17.50 78.09 -23.05
C ASN A 107 -16.47 78.73 -24.00
N ALA A 108 -16.84 79.32 -25.15
CA ALA A 108 -15.90 79.85 -26.13
C ALA A 108 -14.96 80.92 -25.54
N PRO A 109 -15.45 81.92 -24.78
CA PRO A 109 -14.57 82.89 -24.13
C PRO A 109 -13.56 82.25 -23.19
N THR A 110 -13.99 81.28 -22.37
CA THR A 110 -13.10 80.62 -21.40
C THR A 110 -12.18 79.59 -22.03
N ASN A 111 -12.61 78.92 -23.11
CA ASN A 111 -11.77 78.06 -23.93
C ASN A 111 -10.67 78.88 -24.64
N ILE A 112 -10.97 80.09 -25.11
CA ILE A 112 -9.97 80.99 -25.71
C ILE A 112 -9.01 81.53 -24.65
N LEU A 113 -9.53 81.98 -23.49
CA LEU A 113 -8.73 82.71 -22.51
C LEU A 113 -7.97 81.80 -21.54
N PHE A 114 -8.54 80.64 -21.21
CA PHE A 114 -8.02 79.73 -20.17
C PHE A 114 -7.85 78.29 -20.65
N GLY A 115 -8.18 77.99 -21.92
CA GLY A 115 -8.07 76.64 -22.47
C GLY A 115 -9.04 75.62 -21.85
N ARG A 116 -10.10 76.09 -21.16
CA ARG A 116 -11.04 75.24 -20.41
C ARG A 116 -12.50 75.74 -20.52
N PRO A 117 -13.49 74.83 -20.52
CA PRO A 117 -14.89 75.22 -20.51
C PRO A 117 -15.27 75.90 -19.19
N LEU A 118 -16.29 76.76 -19.22
CA LEU A 118 -16.89 77.37 -18.03
C LEU A 118 -17.79 76.36 -17.31
N ILE A 119 -18.60 75.61 -18.07
CA ILE A 119 -19.52 74.56 -17.58
C ILE A 119 -19.46 73.35 -18.53
N GLY A 120 -19.35 72.15 -17.97
CA GLY A 120 -19.31 70.88 -18.70
C GLY A 120 -18.27 69.92 -18.15
N ASP A 121 -18.51 68.61 -18.32
CA ASP A 121 -17.56 67.59 -17.89
C ASP A 121 -16.31 67.58 -18.80
N GLY A 122 -15.18 67.15 -18.24
CA GLY A 122 -13.95 66.99 -18.99
C GLY A 122 -14.03 65.82 -19.96
N SER A 123 -13.35 65.94 -21.11
CA SER A 123 -13.27 64.85 -22.09
C SER A 123 -12.53 63.64 -21.52
N ASN A 124 -13.07 62.44 -21.65
CA ASN A 124 -12.35 61.22 -21.28
C ASN A 124 -11.14 61.02 -22.21
N GLY A 125 -10.02 60.55 -21.66
CA GLY A 125 -8.87 60.13 -22.45
C GLY A 125 -9.21 58.90 -23.30
N ALA A 126 -8.62 58.78 -24.49
CA ALA A 126 -8.87 57.63 -25.36
C ALA A 126 -8.32 56.33 -24.74
N ALA A 127 -9.11 55.25 -24.76
CA ALA A 127 -8.69 53.95 -24.25
C ALA A 127 -7.47 53.40 -25.01
N GLY A 128 -6.58 52.71 -24.31
CA GLY A 128 -5.34 52.14 -24.85
C GLY A 128 -4.25 53.15 -25.20
N THR A 129 -4.42 54.44 -24.89
CA THR A 129 -3.42 55.49 -25.21
C THR A 129 -2.69 56.04 -23.99
N GLY A 130 -3.21 55.84 -22.79
CA GLY A 130 -2.73 56.48 -21.56
C GLY A 130 -3.00 58.00 -21.51
N GLN A 131 -3.86 58.52 -22.39
CA GLN A 131 -4.20 59.94 -22.41
C GLN A 131 -4.90 60.37 -21.11
N ALA A 132 -4.48 61.50 -20.54
CA ALA A 132 -5.15 62.07 -19.38
C ALA A 132 -6.56 62.53 -19.73
N GLY A 133 -7.47 62.43 -18.76
CA GLY A 133 -8.79 63.04 -18.85
C GLY A 133 -8.68 64.55 -18.84
N GLY A 134 -9.48 65.21 -19.67
CA GLY A 134 -9.62 66.66 -19.70
C GLY A 134 -10.18 67.15 -18.36
N ALA A 135 -9.80 68.37 -17.98
CA ALA A 135 -10.33 68.97 -16.77
C ALA A 135 -11.79 69.39 -16.98
N GLY A 136 -12.62 69.22 -15.94
CA GLY A 136 -14.00 69.70 -15.93
C GLY A 136 -14.08 71.23 -15.99
N GLY A 137 -15.25 71.74 -16.32
CA GLY A 137 -15.51 73.17 -16.45
C GLY A 137 -15.22 73.95 -15.17
N ILE A 138 -14.83 75.22 -15.30
CA ILE A 138 -14.37 76.07 -14.19
C ILE A 138 -15.41 76.14 -13.05
N LEU A 139 -16.71 76.20 -13.36
CA LEU A 139 -17.78 76.29 -12.36
C LEU A 139 -18.43 74.94 -12.04
N PHE A 140 -18.91 74.23 -13.05
CA PHE A 140 -19.60 72.96 -12.89
C PHE A 140 -19.10 71.97 -13.92
N GLY A 141 -18.63 70.82 -13.46
CA GLY A 141 -18.18 69.75 -14.34
C GLY A 141 -17.29 68.76 -13.60
N ASN A 142 -17.56 67.48 -13.79
CA ASN A 142 -16.66 66.43 -13.39
C ASN A 142 -15.41 66.44 -14.26
N GLY A 143 -14.29 65.99 -13.72
CA GLY A 143 -13.13 65.72 -14.54
C GLY A 143 -13.34 64.49 -15.43
N GLY A 144 -12.76 64.50 -16.62
CA GLY A 144 -12.80 63.34 -17.52
C GLY A 144 -12.01 62.17 -16.96
N ASN A 145 -12.42 60.94 -17.25
CA ASN A 145 -11.66 59.75 -16.88
C ASN A 145 -10.37 59.65 -17.71
N GLY A 146 -9.29 59.20 -17.10
CA GLY A 146 -8.06 58.88 -17.81
C GLY A 146 -8.24 57.66 -18.72
N GLY A 147 -7.66 57.72 -19.91
CA GLY A 147 -7.61 56.59 -20.84
C GLY A 147 -6.72 55.48 -20.31
N SER A 148 -7.10 54.21 -20.53
CA SER A 148 -6.22 53.08 -20.20
C SER A 148 -4.92 53.12 -21.00
N GLY A 149 -3.83 52.60 -20.44
CA GLY A 149 -2.54 52.51 -21.12
C GLY A 149 -2.50 51.42 -22.20
N ALA A 150 -1.68 51.63 -23.23
CA ALA A 150 -1.23 50.55 -24.11
C ALA A 150 -0.38 49.53 -23.34
N ALA A 151 -0.09 48.37 -23.92
CA ALA A 151 0.73 47.33 -23.27
C ALA A 151 2.04 47.90 -22.65
N GLY A 152 2.25 47.67 -21.35
CA GLY A 152 3.38 48.16 -20.56
C GLY A 152 3.43 49.67 -20.34
N LYS A 153 2.40 50.42 -20.74
CA LYS A 153 2.32 51.88 -20.58
C LYS A 153 1.34 52.25 -19.47
N ALA A 154 1.62 53.37 -18.81
CA ALA A 154 0.79 53.87 -17.73
C ALA A 154 -0.61 54.27 -18.23
N GLY A 155 -1.60 54.16 -17.36
CA GLY A 155 -2.90 54.77 -17.57
C GLY A 155 -2.85 56.29 -17.41
N GLY A 156 -3.74 56.99 -18.10
CA GLY A 156 -3.84 58.44 -18.02
C GLY A 156 -4.37 58.89 -16.66
N ALA A 157 -3.92 60.04 -16.17
CA ALA A 157 -4.52 60.64 -14.99
C ALA A 157 -5.98 61.05 -15.27
N GLY A 158 -6.85 60.94 -14.28
CA GLY A 158 -8.18 61.53 -14.32
C GLY A 158 -8.09 63.05 -14.27
N GLY A 159 -8.96 63.72 -15.01
CA GLY A 159 -9.08 65.17 -15.01
C GLY A 159 -9.57 65.67 -13.65
N GLU A 160 -9.14 66.87 -13.26
CA GLU A 160 -9.70 67.55 -12.10
C GLU A 160 -11.05 68.18 -12.41
N ALA A 161 -11.93 68.25 -11.40
CA ALA A 161 -13.14 69.07 -11.47
C ALA A 161 -12.81 70.58 -11.28
N GLY A 162 -13.77 71.46 -11.56
CA GLY A 162 -13.66 72.90 -11.27
C GLY A 162 -14.09 73.29 -9.85
N LEU A 163 -15.05 74.21 -9.74
CA LEU A 163 -15.61 74.65 -8.46
C LEU A 163 -16.50 73.58 -7.83
N PHE A 164 -17.40 72.98 -8.62
CA PHE A 164 -18.25 71.84 -8.24
C PHE A 164 -18.11 70.69 -9.25
N GLY A 165 -17.98 69.46 -8.75
CA GLY A 165 -17.86 68.25 -9.56
C GLY A 165 -16.89 67.25 -8.95
N ASN A 166 -16.99 65.99 -9.35
CA ASN A 166 -16.08 64.94 -8.92
C ASN A 166 -14.85 64.89 -9.83
N GLY A 167 -13.70 64.56 -9.26
CA GLY A 167 -12.52 64.27 -10.06
C GLY A 167 -12.73 63.01 -10.91
N GLY A 168 -12.16 63.00 -12.11
CA GLY A 168 -12.22 61.85 -13.00
C GLY A 168 -11.43 60.67 -12.44
N ALA A 169 -11.83 59.44 -12.76
CA ALA A 169 -11.05 58.27 -12.38
C ALA A 169 -9.75 58.19 -13.19
N GLY A 170 -8.68 57.69 -12.58
CA GLY A 170 -7.45 57.37 -13.29
C GLY A 170 -7.64 56.17 -14.23
N GLY A 171 -6.99 56.20 -15.39
CA GLY A 171 -7.00 55.09 -16.34
C GLY A 171 -6.21 53.89 -15.82
N ALA A 172 -6.61 52.68 -16.20
CA ALA A 172 -5.85 51.47 -15.88
C ALA A 172 -4.49 51.48 -16.59
N GLY A 173 -3.44 50.97 -15.94
CA GLY A 173 -2.18 50.67 -16.60
C GLY A 173 -2.33 49.51 -17.59
N GLY A 174 -1.62 49.56 -18.72
CA GLY A 174 -1.68 48.48 -19.70
C GLY A 174 -0.82 47.28 -19.30
N SER A 175 -1.28 46.07 -19.58
CA SER A 175 -0.56 44.83 -19.28
C SER A 175 0.82 44.77 -19.96
N GLY A 176 1.83 44.25 -19.28
CA GLY A 176 3.17 44.08 -19.84
C GLY A 176 3.21 43.07 -20.98
N GLY A 177 4.08 43.30 -21.96
CA GLY A 177 4.50 42.26 -22.91
C GLY A 177 5.43 41.24 -22.23
N LEU A 178 5.83 40.18 -22.93
CA LEU A 178 6.64 39.08 -22.34
C LEU A 178 7.83 39.58 -21.51
N GLY A 179 7.88 39.23 -20.23
CA GLY A 179 8.90 39.59 -19.24
C GLY A 179 8.95 41.08 -18.86
N VAL A 180 8.06 41.90 -19.43
CA VAL A 180 7.97 43.35 -19.19
C VAL A 180 6.96 43.62 -18.08
N ALA A 181 7.28 44.60 -17.22
CA ALA A 181 6.37 45.04 -16.17
C ALA A 181 5.06 45.62 -16.75
N GLY A 182 3.99 45.48 -15.98
CA GLY A 182 2.73 46.17 -16.26
C GLY A 182 2.86 47.68 -16.07
N GLY A 183 2.09 48.44 -16.85
CA GLY A 183 2.01 49.88 -16.71
C GLY A 183 1.39 50.29 -15.37
N THR A 184 1.78 51.43 -14.83
CA THR A 184 1.16 51.97 -13.61
C THR A 184 -0.26 52.46 -13.88
N GLY A 185 -1.15 52.34 -12.90
CA GLY A 185 -2.45 53.00 -12.94
C GLY A 185 -2.31 54.52 -12.92
N GLY A 186 -3.20 55.21 -13.63
CA GLY A 186 -3.27 56.66 -13.64
C GLY A 186 -3.78 57.21 -12.32
N GLN A 187 -3.36 58.40 -11.94
CA GLN A 187 -3.86 59.05 -10.71
C GLN A 187 -5.33 59.47 -10.90
N GLY A 188 -6.13 59.42 -9.85
CA GLY A 188 -7.46 60.01 -9.84
C GLY A 188 -7.40 61.54 -9.82
N GLY A 189 -8.35 62.18 -10.48
CA GLY A 189 -8.46 63.64 -10.53
C GLY A 189 -8.95 64.23 -9.21
N ALA A 190 -8.60 65.48 -8.94
CA ALA A 190 -9.08 66.18 -7.75
C ALA A 190 -10.57 66.57 -7.87
N GLY A 191 -11.32 66.43 -6.78
CA GLY A 191 -12.71 66.90 -6.67
C GLY A 191 -12.82 68.43 -6.60
N GLY A 192 -14.03 68.96 -6.78
CA GLY A 192 -14.31 70.38 -6.85
C GLY A 192 -13.88 71.16 -5.60
N LEU A 193 -13.57 72.44 -5.76
CA LEU A 193 -13.07 73.30 -4.66
C LEU A 193 -14.14 73.57 -3.58
N LEU A 194 -15.43 73.57 -3.93
CA LEU A 194 -16.56 73.77 -3.00
C LEU A 194 -17.43 72.52 -2.82
N GLY A 195 -17.38 71.57 -3.75
CA GLY A 195 -18.08 70.31 -3.60
C GLY A 195 -17.69 69.26 -4.63
N GLY A 196 -17.53 68.02 -4.16
CA GLY A 196 -17.22 66.85 -4.99
C GLY A 196 -16.12 65.97 -4.41
N PHE A 197 -16.15 64.70 -4.78
CA PHE A 197 -15.21 63.67 -4.36
C PHE A 197 -13.96 63.66 -5.25
N GLY A 198 -12.83 63.24 -4.69
CA GLY A 198 -11.67 62.88 -5.50
C GLY A 198 -11.95 61.62 -6.33
N GLY A 199 -11.42 61.58 -7.55
CA GLY A 199 -11.54 60.41 -8.42
C GLY A 199 -10.71 59.24 -7.91
N ALA A 200 -11.14 58.00 -8.16
CA ALA A 200 -10.34 56.83 -7.80
C ALA A 200 -9.07 56.74 -8.66
N GLY A 201 -8.00 56.20 -8.09
CA GLY A 201 -6.81 55.84 -8.85
C GLY A 201 -7.06 54.64 -9.76
N GLY A 202 -6.41 54.62 -10.92
CA GLY A 202 -6.49 53.52 -11.86
C GLY A 202 -5.78 52.28 -11.35
N VAL A 203 -6.21 51.09 -11.78
CA VAL A 203 -5.54 49.83 -11.44
C VAL A 203 -4.19 49.72 -12.15
N GLY A 204 -3.20 49.10 -11.50
CA GLY A 204 -1.95 48.74 -12.16
C GLY A 204 -2.14 47.63 -13.19
N GLY A 205 -1.40 47.68 -14.31
CA GLY A 205 -1.43 46.64 -15.33
C GLY A 205 -0.77 45.35 -14.84
N ALA A 206 -1.20 44.19 -15.33
CA ALA A 206 -0.53 42.93 -15.01
C ALA A 206 0.87 42.88 -15.63
N GLY A 207 1.83 42.24 -14.97
CA GLY A 207 3.13 41.94 -15.56
C GLY A 207 3.02 40.90 -16.67
N GLY A 208 3.84 41.00 -17.70
CA GLY A 208 3.83 40.03 -18.80
C GLY A 208 4.49 38.71 -18.41
N ALA A 209 4.05 37.61 -19.01
CA ALA A 209 4.63 36.29 -18.76
C ALA A 209 6.12 36.24 -19.11
N GLY A 210 6.91 35.50 -18.34
CA GLY A 210 8.34 35.35 -18.54
C GLY A 210 8.67 34.68 -19.87
N THR A 211 9.97 34.64 -20.18
CA THR A 211 10.53 33.86 -21.30
C THR A 211 11.50 32.84 -20.73
N SER A 212 12.04 31.94 -21.57
CA SER A 212 12.99 30.91 -21.14
C SER A 212 14.25 31.44 -20.43
N THR A 213 14.54 32.74 -20.55
CA THR A 213 15.71 33.38 -19.92
C THR A 213 15.34 34.57 -19.03
N GLN A 214 14.05 34.92 -18.94
CA GLN A 214 13.58 36.09 -18.22
C GLN A 214 12.40 35.73 -17.32
N ALA A 215 12.44 36.20 -16.08
CA ALA A 215 11.34 36.06 -15.14
C ALA A 215 10.06 36.76 -15.66
N GLY A 216 8.92 36.43 -15.05
CA GLY A 216 7.69 37.19 -15.27
C GLY A 216 7.89 38.66 -14.92
N GLY A 217 7.27 39.53 -15.70
CA GLY A 217 7.28 40.97 -15.44
C GLY A 217 6.59 41.31 -14.13
N ALA A 218 7.03 42.37 -13.46
CA ALA A 218 6.35 42.86 -12.27
C ALA A 218 4.94 43.39 -12.60
N GLY A 219 4.01 43.27 -11.68
CA GLY A 219 2.75 43.99 -11.75
C GLY A 219 2.96 45.50 -11.65
N GLY A 220 2.16 46.27 -12.39
CA GLY A 220 2.17 47.72 -12.34
C GLY A 220 1.63 48.24 -11.01
N VAL A 221 2.13 49.38 -10.54
CA VAL A 221 1.62 50.00 -9.31
C VAL A 221 0.22 50.57 -9.55
N GLY A 222 -0.66 50.50 -8.56
CA GLY A 222 -1.95 51.17 -8.60
C GLY A 222 -1.81 52.69 -8.53
N GLY A 223 -2.66 53.42 -9.25
CA GLY A 223 -2.68 54.88 -9.26
C GLY A 223 -3.14 55.45 -7.92
N ALA A 224 -2.61 56.61 -7.54
CA ALA A 224 -3.09 57.29 -6.33
C ALA A 224 -4.53 57.81 -6.54
N GLY A 225 -5.33 57.81 -5.47
CA GLY A 225 -6.63 58.46 -5.47
C GLY A 225 -6.52 59.98 -5.51
N GLY A 226 -7.51 60.63 -6.10
CA GLY A 226 -7.57 62.08 -6.23
C GLY A 226 -7.92 62.78 -4.92
N LEU A 227 -7.43 64.02 -4.78
CA LEU A 227 -7.69 64.82 -3.59
C LEU A 227 -9.16 65.27 -3.50
N SER A 228 -9.70 65.35 -2.29
CA SER A 228 -10.91 66.14 -2.05
C SER A 228 -10.53 67.55 -1.65
N ARG A 229 -10.86 68.53 -2.49
CA ARG A 229 -10.52 69.94 -2.28
C ARG A 229 -11.57 70.74 -1.50
N ALA A 230 -12.78 70.19 -1.39
CA ALA A 230 -13.88 70.83 -0.69
C ALA A 230 -13.62 70.95 0.82
N LEU A 231 -13.97 72.11 1.39
CA LEU A 231 -13.69 72.48 2.78
C LEU A 231 -14.51 71.70 3.82
N LEU A 232 -15.68 71.14 3.47
CA LEU A 232 -16.60 70.55 4.45
C LEU A 232 -16.58 69.01 4.49
N CYS A 233 -17.42 68.32 3.71
CA CYS A 233 -17.79 66.91 3.98
C CYS A 233 -17.64 65.96 2.77
N TYR A 234 -16.50 65.99 2.09
CA TYR A 234 -16.21 65.10 0.95
C TYR A 234 -15.02 64.19 1.21
N ALA A 235 -14.87 63.14 0.42
CA ALA A 235 -13.80 62.17 0.56
C ALA A 235 -12.82 62.22 -0.60
N GLY A 236 -11.54 62.01 -0.30
CA GLY A 236 -10.54 61.70 -1.32
C GLY A 236 -10.86 60.37 -1.99
N GLY A 237 -10.40 60.21 -3.23
CA GLY A 237 -10.61 58.99 -4.00
C GLY A 237 -9.82 57.82 -3.41
N ALA A 238 -10.29 56.60 -3.60
CA ALA A 238 -9.51 55.41 -3.24
C ALA A 238 -8.29 55.27 -4.16
N GLY A 239 -7.20 54.71 -3.63
CA GLY A 239 -6.07 54.28 -4.45
C GLY A 239 -6.43 53.05 -5.30
N GLY A 240 -5.84 52.94 -6.48
CA GLY A 240 -6.03 51.80 -7.36
C GLY A 240 -5.33 50.55 -6.84
N VAL A 241 -5.84 49.36 -7.18
CA VAL A 241 -5.15 48.11 -6.85
C VAL A 241 -3.85 47.97 -7.66
N GLY A 242 -2.86 47.31 -7.09
CA GLY A 242 -1.65 46.91 -7.81
C GLY A 242 -1.95 45.78 -8.80
N GLY A 243 -1.20 45.72 -9.90
CA GLY A 243 -1.32 44.66 -10.89
C GLY A 243 -0.69 43.35 -10.41
N HIS A 244 -1.16 42.21 -10.91
CA HIS A 244 -0.53 40.91 -10.61
C HIS A 244 0.83 40.78 -11.31
N GLY A 245 1.77 40.06 -10.69
CA GLY A 245 3.02 39.67 -11.34
C GLY A 245 2.80 38.67 -12.48
N GLY A 246 3.60 38.77 -13.53
CA GLY A 246 3.54 37.83 -14.65
C GLY A 246 4.00 36.43 -14.24
N ALA A 247 3.43 35.38 -14.82
CA ALA A 247 3.89 34.02 -14.59
C ALA A 247 5.32 33.83 -15.15
N GLY A 248 6.14 33.00 -14.50
CA GLY A 248 7.41 32.53 -15.06
C GLY A 248 7.18 31.58 -16.23
N ALA A 249 8.17 31.46 -17.11
CA ALA A 249 8.13 30.53 -18.22
C ALA A 249 8.55 29.13 -17.77
N SER A 250 7.75 28.13 -18.11
CA SER A 250 8.19 26.75 -18.03
C SER A 250 9.35 26.53 -18.99
N ALA A 251 10.40 25.87 -18.51
CA ALA A 251 11.54 25.55 -19.34
C ALA A 251 11.18 24.45 -20.34
N ALA A 252 11.66 24.60 -21.58
CA ALA A 252 11.52 23.55 -22.59
C ALA A 252 12.23 22.28 -22.12
N SER A 253 11.64 21.11 -22.36
CA SER A 253 12.33 19.82 -22.21
C SER A 253 13.64 19.87 -22.99
N SER A 254 14.75 19.51 -22.34
CA SER A 254 16.09 19.73 -22.89
C SER A 254 16.25 19.00 -24.24
N ALA A 255 16.31 19.77 -25.33
CA ALA A 255 16.74 19.28 -26.64
C ALA A 255 18.27 19.18 -26.73
N VAL A 256 18.99 19.44 -25.63
CA VAL A 256 20.46 19.51 -25.59
C VAL A 256 21.04 18.12 -25.44
N GLY A 257 20.82 17.24 -26.41
CA GLY A 257 21.50 15.95 -26.47
C GLY A 257 21.15 14.96 -25.36
N ALA A 258 21.62 13.73 -25.54
CA ALA A 258 21.37 12.65 -24.60
C ALA A 258 22.05 12.90 -23.23
N GLY A 259 21.37 12.54 -22.14
CA GLY A 259 21.88 12.63 -20.77
C GLY A 259 21.93 14.05 -20.19
N ALA A 260 21.50 15.09 -20.91
CA ALA A 260 21.60 16.45 -20.42
C ALA A 260 20.58 16.78 -19.32
N THR A 261 21.01 17.59 -18.35
CA THR A 261 20.13 18.11 -17.31
C THR A 261 19.07 19.04 -17.89
N GLY A 262 17.84 18.92 -17.42
CA GLY A 262 16.75 19.83 -17.73
C GLY A 262 17.06 21.26 -17.26
N VAL A 263 16.61 22.23 -18.02
CA VAL A 263 16.74 23.66 -17.68
C VAL A 263 15.73 24.04 -16.60
N ALA A 264 16.13 24.91 -15.66
CA ALA A 264 15.22 25.37 -14.61
C ALA A 264 14.15 26.33 -15.17
N GLY A 265 12.94 26.28 -14.61
CA GLY A 265 11.88 27.24 -14.93
C GLY A 265 12.22 28.65 -14.43
N THR A 266 11.72 29.69 -15.10
CA THR A 266 11.98 31.07 -14.66
C THR A 266 11.03 31.49 -13.54
N ALA A 267 11.46 32.44 -12.69
CA ALA A 267 10.64 32.91 -11.58
C ALA A 267 9.40 33.68 -12.05
N GLY A 268 8.34 33.67 -11.24
CA GLY A 268 7.20 34.56 -11.38
C GLY A 268 7.58 36.01 -11.03
N GLY A 269 6.88 36.96 -11.63
CA GLY A 269 7.04 38.39 -11.37
C GLY A 269 6.47 38.79 -10.02
N ILE A 270 6.99 39.85 -9.43
CA ILE A 270 6.44 40.41 -8.20
C ILE A 270 5.09 41.09 -8.46
N GLY A 271 4.18 41.04 -7.50
CA GLY A 271 2.95 41.83 -7.54
C GLY A 271 3.23 43.33 -7.44
N GLY A 272 2.40 44.15 -8.08
CA GLY A 272 2.48 45.61 -8.04
C GLY A 272 1.97 46.15 -6.72
N ALA A 273 2.55 47.26 -6.23
CA ALA A 273 2.01 47.91 -5.03
C ALA A 273 0.64 48.54 -5.30
N GLY A 274 -0.24 48.56 -4.29
CA GLY A 274 -1.47 49.33 -4.33
C GLY A 274 -1.20 50.84 -4.28
N GLY A 275 -2.06 51.61 -4.92
CA GLY A 275 -2.00 53.07 -4.94
C GLY A 275 -2.40 53.68 -3.60
N ALA A 276 -1.81 54.83 -3.26
CA ALA A 276 -2.23 55.55 -2.06
C ALA A 276 -3.64 56.13 -2.22
N GLY A 277 -4.41 56.18 -1.13
CA GLY A 277 -5.68 56.91 -1.11
C GLY A 277 -5.48 58.42 -1.21
N GLY A 278 -6.44 59.11 -1.81
CA GLY A 278 -6.44 60.57 -1.93
C GLY A 278 -6.69 61.25 -0.58
N GLY A 279 -5.94 62.31 -0.29
CA GLY A 279 -6.13 63.11 0.92
C GLY A 279 -7.35 64.02 0.87
N GLY A 280 -7.82 64.44 2.04
CA GLY A 280 -8.79 65.52 2.20
C GLY A 280 -8.15 66.77 2.81
N ILE A 281 -8.28 67.91 2.14
CA ILE A 281 -7.78 69.20 2.65
C ILE A 281 -8.83 69.99 3.46
N GLY A 282 -10.09 69.54 3.44
CA GLY A 282 -11.19 70.17 4.17
C GLY A 282 -11.20 69.84 5.66
N LEU A 283 -12.05 70.51 6.43
CA LEU A 283 -12.14 70.40 7.88
C LEU A 283 -12.66 69.03 8.35
N PHE A 284 -13.69 68.48 7.70
CA PHE A 284 -14.28 67.16 8.01
C PHE A 284 -14.10 66.14 6.87
N SER A 285 -13.24 66.45 5.89
CA SER A 285 -13.07 65.61 4.71
C SER A 285 -12.41 64.27 5.08
N ARG A 286 -12.87 63.17 4.48
CA ARG A 286 -12.32 61.84 4.74
C ARG A 286 -11.18 61.52 3.77
N GLY A 287 -10.13 60.88 4.25
CA GLY A 287 -9.13 60.29 3.38
C GLY A 287 -9.68 59.10 2.61
N GLY A 288 -9.28 58.93 1.36
CA GLY A 288 -9.59 57.74 0.57
C GLY A 288 -8.84 56.52 1.07
N ALA A 289 -9.39 55.31 0.91
CA ALA A 289 -8.68 54.08 1.24
C ALA A 289 -7.48 53.86 0.30
N GLY A 290 -6.41 53.23 0.80
CA GLY A 290 -5.33 52.74 -0.04
C GLY A 290 -5.75 51.50 -0.84
N GLY A 291 -5.16 51.32 -2.01
CA GLY A 291 -5.43 50.17 -2.87
C GLY A 291 -4.77 48.89 -2.34
N VAL A 292 -5.35 47.74 -2.64
CA VAL A 292 -4.74 46.43 -2.33
C VAL A 292 -3.52 46.20 -3.22
N GLY A 293 -2.47 45.57 -2.68
CA GLY A 293 -1.31 45.13 -3.46
C GLY A 293 -1.66 43.97 -4.39
N GLY A 294 -1.03 43.87 -5.55
CA GLY A 294 -1.25 42.79 -6.49
C GLY A 294 -0.58 41.49 -6.05
N ASP A 295 -1.08 40.36 -6.52
CA ASP A 295 -0.50 39.04 -6.20
C ASP A 295 0.82 38.81 -6.94
N GLY A 296 1.68 37.98 -6.37
CA GLY A 296 2.88 37.49 -7.04
C GLY A 296 2.56 36.50 -8.17
N GLY A 297 3.37 36.51 -9.22
CA GLY A 297 3.25 35.59 -10.34
C GLY A 297 3.66 34.16 -9.99
N ILE A 298 3.07 33.17 -10.65
CA ILE A 298 3.44 31.75 -10.47
C ILE A 298 4.82 31.48 -11.09
N GLY A 299 5.68 30.67 -10.46
CA GLY A 299 6.96 30.24 -11.03
C GLY A 299 6.80 29.24 -12.19
N GLY A 300 7.70 29.29 -13.17
CA GLY A 300 7.67 28.39 -14.33
C GLY A 300 8.07 26.96 -13.98
N GLY A 301 7.56 25.95 -14.69
CA GLY A 301 7.98 24.55 -14.49
C GLY A 301 9.42 24.28 -14.96
N GLY A 302 10.10 23.35 -14.32
CA GLY A 302 11.41 22.85 -14.77
C GLY A 302 11.30 21.96 -16.00
N GLY A 303 12.32 22.00 -16.87
CA GLY A 303 12.38 21.19 -18.08
C GLY A 303 12.79 19.76 -17.78
N ASN A 304 12.33 18.80 -18.59
CA ASN A 304 12.74 17.39 -18.43
C ASN A 304 14.22 17.19 -18.79
N GLY A 305 14.87 16.25 -18.12
CA GLY A 305 16.20 15.77 -18.48
C GLY A 305 16.19 14.91 -19.76
N GLY A 306 17.28 14.94 -20.52
CA GLY A 306 17.44 14.15 -21.73
C GLY A 306 17.67 12.67 -21.44
N ALA A 307 17.14 11.78 -22.29
CA ALA A 307 17.40 10.34 -22.16
C ALA A 307 18.88 9.98 -22.39
N GLY A 308 19.41 8.92 -21.77
CA GLY A 308 20.79 8.48 -21.96
C GLY A 308 21.11 8.00 -23.38
N ASN A 309 22.40 7.92 -23.74
CA ASN A 309 22.90 7.30 -24.98
C ASN A 309 24.17 6.45 -24.75
N SER A 310 24.73 5.87 -25.81
CA SER A 310 25.93 5.03 -25.75
C SER A 310 27.21 5.72 -25.28
N THR A 311 27.30 7.06 -25.32
CA THR A 311 28.44 7.86 -24.81
C THR A 311 28.22 8.37 -23.37
N PHE A 312 26.97 8.53 -22.96
CA PHE A 312 26.53 8.96 -21.63
C PHE A 312 25.38 8.02 -21.22
N MET A 313 25.73 6.92 -20.54
CA MET A 313 24.79 5.82 -20.29
C MET A 313 23.56 6.27 -19.48
N ASP A 314 23.70 7.24 -18.59
CA ASP A 314 22.64 7.67 -17.66
C ASP A 314 21.73 8.76 -18.25
N GLY A 315 20.47 8.75 -17.82
CA GLY A 315 19.52 9.81 -18.09
C GLY A 315 19.87 11.10 -17.35
N GLY A 316 19.62 12.25 -17.98
CA GLY A 316 19.87 13.56 -17.38
C GLY A 316 18.88 13.89 -16.27
N ALA A 317 19.31 14.65 -15.26
CA ALA A 317 18.39 15.10 -14.20
C ALA A 317 17.34 16.09 -14.74
N GLY A 318 16.15 16.13 -14.15
CA GLY A 318 15.15 17.16 -14.43
C GLY A 318 15.57 18.54 -13.92
N GLY A 319 15.13 19.60 -14.59
CA GLY A 319 15.38 20.98 -14.19
C GLY A 319 14.53 21.38 -12.98
N GLY A 320 15.04 22.29 -12.15
CA GLY A 320 14.27 22.80 -11.01
C GLY A 320 13.07 23.66 -11.45
N GLY A 321 12.01 23.67 -10.64
CA GLY A 321 10.91 24.62 -10.79
C GLY A 321 11.33 26.05 -10.45
N GLY A 322 10.74 27.02 -11.13
CA GLY A 322 10.94 28.45 -10.89
C GLY A 322 10.30 28.92 -9.59
N LEU A 323 10.87 29.97 -8.98
CA LEU A 323 10.32 30.55 -7.76
C LEU A 323 8.99 31.27 -8.04
N GLY A 324 8.07 31.21 -7.09
CA GLY A 324 6.89 32.09 -7.07
C GLY A 324 7.29 33.54 -6.81
N GLY A 325 6.58 34.48 -7.43
CA GLY A 325 6.75 35.91 -7.22
C GLY A 325 6.24 36.35 -5.85
N SER A 326 6.86 37.37 -5.25
CA SER A 326 6.35 37.94 -4.00
C SER A 326 5.10 38.79 -4.22
N ALA A 327 4.27 38.90 -3.19
CA ALA A 327 3.13 39.82 -3.18
C ALA A 327 3.54 41.29 -3.30
N GLY A 328 2.66 42.11 -3.87
CA GLY A 328 2.72 43.56 -3.85
C GLY A 328 2.29 44.14 -2.50
N ALA A 329 2.89 45.26 -2.12
CA ALA A 329 2.52 45.98 -0.90
C ALA A 329 1.15 46.67 -1.04
N GLY A 330 0.40 46.74 0.06
CA GLY A 330 -0.81 47.57 0.11
C GLY A 330 -0.50 49.07 0.05
N GLY A 331 -1.41 49.85 -0.51
CA GLY A 331 -1.31 51.30 -0.59
C GLY A 331 -1.60 51.97 0.75
N ALA A 332 -0.93 53.09 1.02
CA ALA A 332 -1.24 53.90 2.20
C ALA A 332 -2.66 54.50 2.10
N GLY A 333 -3.37 54.60 3.22
CA GLY A 333 -4.61 55.38 3.28
C GLY A 333 -4.34 56.87 3.10
N GLY A 334 -5.30 57.59 2.50
CA GLY A 334 -5.23 59.04 2.37
C GLY A 334 -5.39 59.74 3.71
N ASN A 335 -4.74 60.89 3.88
CA ASN A 335 -4.92 61.70 5.08
C ASN A 335 -6.33 62.29 5.13
N GLY A 336 -6.97 62.24 6.30
CA GLY A 336 -8.21 62.97 6.55
C GLY A 336 -7.96 64.46 6.72
N GLY A 337 -9.04 65.22 6.69
CA GLY A 337 -9.10 66.61 7.15
C GLY A 337 -8.81 66.74 8.65
N LEU A 338 -8.71 67.97 9.16
CA LEU A 338 -8.36 68.24 10.57
C LEU A 338 -9.24 67.47 11.58
N PHE A 339 -10.53 67.27 11.28
CA PHE A 339 -11.47 66.46 12.05
C PHE A 339 -12.00 65.23 11.28
N GLY A 340 -11.40 64.90 10.14
CA GLY A 340 -11.83 63.80 9.28
C GLY A 340 -11.06 62.50 9.54
N SER A 341 -11.71 61.37 9.26
CA SER A 341 -11.04 60.06 9.36
C SER A 341 -9.99 59.89 8.25
N HIS A 342 -8.81 59.39 8.61
CA HIS A 342 -7.83 58.87 7.65
C HIS A 342 -8.40 57.65 6.92
N GLY A 343 -7.97 57.45 5.68
CA GLY A 343 -8.31 56.24 4.93
C GLY A 343 -7.64 55.00 5.54
N ALA A 344 -8.27 53.85 5.37
CA ALA A 344 -7.62 52.59 5.71
C ALA A 344 -6.45 52.32 4.75
N THR A 345 -5.37 51.72 5.25
CA THR A 345 -4.31 51.16 4.41
C THR A 345 -4.85 49.95 3.66
N GLY A 346 -4.44 49.76 2.41
CA GLY A 346 -4.79 48.58 1.62
C GLY A 346 -4.11 47.32 2.15
N SER A 347 -4.70 46.17 1.88
CA SER A 347 -4.12 44.86 2.16
C SER A 347 -2.96 44.55 1.22
N PHE A 348 -2.09 43.63 1.63
CA PHE A 348 -1.08 43.03 0.74
C PHE A 348 -1.74 42.04 -0.21
N GLY A 349 -1.10 41.79 -1.36
CA GLY A 349 -1.47 40.65 -2.21
C GLY A 349 -1.01 39.32 -1.61
N ASP A 350 -1.34 38.23 -2.29
CA ASP A 350 -0.85 36.89 -1.97
C ASP A 350 0.48 36.59 -2.68
N GLY A 351 1.32 35.75 -2.06
CA GLY A 351 2.53 35.24 -2.70
C GLY A 351 2.21 34.26 -3.83
N GLY A 352 2.98 34.32 -4.93
CA GLY A 352 2.81 33.42 -6.07
C GLY A 352 3.27 31.99 -5.77
N ASN A 353 2.66 30.99 -6.40
CA ASN A 353 3.07 29.59 -6.20
C ASN A 353 4.41 29.29 -6.89
N GLY A 354 5.21 28.40 -6.30
CA GLY A 354 6.42 27.87 -6.94
C GLY A 354 6.10 26.92 -8.10
N GLY A 355 6.97 26.88 -9.11
CA GLY A 355 6.84 25.99 -10.26
C GLY A 355 7.17 24.53 -9.92
N ALA A 356 6.59 23.57 -10.63
CA ALA A 356 6.95 22.15 -10.45
C ALA A 356 8.36 21.85 -11.01
N GLY A 357 9.06 20.90 -10.40
CA GLY A 357 10.31 20.36 -10.94
C GLY A 357 10.09 19.51 -12.19
N GLY A 358 11.08 19.49 -13.09
CA GLY A 358 11.06 18.70 -14.32
C GLY A 358 11.33 17.22 -14.08
N GLN A 359 10.92 16.37 -15.02
CA GLN A 359 11.15 14.93 -14.95
C GLN A 359 12.61 14.58 -15.22
N GLY A 360 13.15 13.56 -14.53
CA GLY A 360 14.41 12.93 -14.91
C GLY A 360 14.30 12.20 -16.25
N GLY A 361 15.37 12.19 -17.04
CA GLY A 361 15.45 11.46 -18.31
C GLY A 361 15.59 9.95 -18.09
N ALA A 362 15.05 9.13 -18.99
CA ALA A 362 15.25 7.68 -18.94
C ALA A 362 16.71 7.30 -19.22
N GLY A 363 17.17 6.17 -18.71
CA GLY A 363 18.49 5.62 -19.05
C GLY A 363 18.61 5.15 -20.50
N PHE A 364 19.82 4.86 -20.97
CA PHE A 364 20.06 4.26 -22.28
C PHE A 364 19.68 2.77 -22.34
N ASN A 365 18.80 2.37 -23.28
CA ASN A 365 18.42 0.98 -23.50
C ASN A 365 19.50 0.21 -24.26
N ALA A 366 20.22 -0.65 -23.55
CA ALA A 366 21.31 -1.44 -24.10
C ALA A 366 20.82 -2.65 -24.94
N ALA A 367 19.54 -3.06 -24.83
CA ALA A 367 18.99 -4.22 -25.52
C ALA A 367 18.63 -3.98 -27.01
N THR A 368 18.35 -2.74 -27.42
CA THR A 368 17.85 -2.42 -28.77
C THR A 368 18.86 -1.74 -29.69
N ALA A 369 20.12 -1.56 -29.27
CA ALA A 369 21.13 -0.81 -30.02
C ALA A 369 22.18 -1.75 -30.70
N LEU A 370 22.05 -2.03 -32.00
CA LEU A 370 23.08 -2.71 -32.80
C LEU A 370 24.20 -1.72 -33.23
N PRO A 371 25.45 -2.14 -33.56
CA PRO A 371 26.29 -3.24 -33.04
C PRO A 371 27.47 -2.69 -32.18
N ALA A 372 27.41 -1.43 -31.74
CA ALA A 372 28.50 -0.78 -31.00
C ALA A 372 28.44 -0.99 -29.46
N SER A 373 27.35 -1.57 -28.94
CA SER A 373 27.29 -1.96 -27.53
C SER A 373 28.19 -3.17 -27.31
N LEU A 374 29.13 -3.08 -26.37
CA LEU A 374 29.82 -4.27 -25.90
C LEU A 374 28.77 -5.27 -25.35
N PRO A 375 28.89 -6.56 -25.65
CA PRO A 375 28.03 -7.60 -25.07
C PRO A 375 28.01 -7.52 -23.54
N GLY A 376 26.87 -7.83 -22.91
CA GLY A 376 26.76 -7.78 -21.45
C GLY A 376 26.80 -6.37 -20.84
N THR A 377 26.67 -5.30 -21.66
CA THR A 377 26.61 -3.92 -21.15
C THR A 377 25.37 -3.69 -20.29
N ALA A 378 25.58 -3.05 -19.13
CA ALA A 378 24.50 -2.65 -18.26
C ALA A 378 23.64 -1.55 -18.92
N GLY A 379 22.34 -1.57 -18.66
CA GLY A 379 21.45 -0.49 -19.05
C GLY A 379 21.73 0.78 -18.26
N GLY A 380 21.49 1.92 -18.88
CA GLY A 380 21.69 3.23 -18.25
C GLY A 380 20.79 3.47 -17.03
N GLN A 381 21.30 4.20 -16.03
CA GLN A 381 20.46 4.63 -14.91
C GLN A 381 19.50 5.74 -15.36
N GLY A 382 18.33 5.85 -14.75
CA GLY A 382 17.43 6.97 -14.93
C GLY A 382 17.96 8.23 -14.22
N GLY A 383 17.69 9.40 -14.80
CA GLY A 383 18.06 10.69 -14.23
C GLY A 383 17.20 11.05 -13.02
N GLN A 384 17.74 11.85 -12.10
CA GLN A 384 16.95 12.34 -10.95
C GLN A 384 15.86 13.31 -11.38
N GLY A 385 14.74 13.36 -10.67
CA GLY A 385 13.73 14.40 -10.85
C GLY A 385 14.22 15.76 -10.38
N GLY A 386 13.76 16.83 -11.01
CA GLY A 386 14.07 18.19 -10.63
C GLY A 386 13.34 18.61 -9.35
N ASN A 387 13.94 19.48 -8.54
CA ASN A 387 13.29 19.99 -7.33
C ASN A 387 12.14 20.95 -7.67
N GLY A 388 11.09 20.98 -6.86
CA GLY A 388 10.04 22.01 -6.95
C GLY A 388 10.58 23.40 -6.60
N GLY A 389 9.99 24.44 -7.20
CA GLY A 389 10.30 25.83 -6.91
C GLY A 389 9.68 26.29 -5.60
N ALA A 390 10.31 27.25 -4.91
CA ALA A 390 9.76 27.80 -3.68
C ALA A 390 8.53 28.68 -3.94
N GLY A 391 7.59 28.69 -3.00
CA GLY A 391 6.49 29.66 -2.99
C GLY A 391 6.97 31.08 -2.72
N GLY A 392 6.24 32.06 -3.24
CA GLY A 392 6.50 33.48 -3.07
C GLY A 392 6.10 33.99 -1.69
N ASN A 393 6.86 34.95 -1.16
CA ASN A 393 6.58 35.52 0.15
C ASN A 393 5.43 36.55 0.09
N SER A 394 4.69 36.65 1.18
CA SER A 394 3.83 37.81 1.44
C SER A 394 4.66 38.99 1.99
N GLY A 395 4.17 40.23 1.82
CA GLY A 395 4.84 41.44 2.31
C GLY A 395 4.65 41.71 3.82
N ALA A 396 5.45 42.61 4.40
CA ALA A 396 5.40 42.97 5.83
C ALA A 396 4.55 44.25 6.10
N GLY A 397 3.58 44.18 7.03
CA GLY A 397 2.70 45.28 7.48
C GLY A 397 1.19 45.03 7.26
N GLY A 398 0.28 45.86 7.77
CA GLY A 398 -1.18 45.82 7.47
C GLY A 398 -1.93 44.52 7.81
N THR A 399 -3.05 44.23 7.13
CA THR A 399 -3.65 42.87 7.08
C THR A 399 -2.83 42.01 6.12
N ALA A 400 -2.16 40.99 6.66
CA ALA A 400 -1.21 40.16 5.91
C ALA A 400 -1.90 39.26 4.86
N GLY A 401 -1.34 39.20 3.66
CA GLY A 401 -1.69 38.22 2.63
C GLY A 401 -1.07 36.84 2.91
N ASN A 402 -1.56 35.81 2.24
CA ASN A 402 -1.05 34.45 2.39
C ASN A 402 0.30 34.26 1.68
N GLY A 403 1.14 33.36 2.21
CA GLY A 403 2.35 32.92 1.50
C GLY A 403 1.99 31.99 0.32
N GLY A 404 2.78 32.02 -0.75
CA GLY A 404 2.58 31.15 -1.91
C GLY A 404 2.91 29.69 -1.61
N ASN A 405 2.23 28.77 -2.28
CA ASN A 405 2.48 27.33 -2.14
C ASN A 405 3.82 26.95 -2.79
N ALA A 406 4.48 25.93 -2.24
CA ALA A 406 5.66 25.35 -2.86
C ALA A 406 5.32 24.48 -4.07
N GLY A 407 6.22 24.42 -5.04
CA GLY A 407 6.14 23.52 -6.19
C GLY A 407 6.40 22.06 -5.80
N ALA A 408 5.77 21.14 -6.51
CA ALA A 408 6.05 19.70 -6.38
C ALA A 408 7.42 19.35 -6.99
N GLY A 409 8.08 18.32 -6.43
CA GLY A 409 9.26 17.73 -7.07
C GLY A 409 8.89 16.95 -8.33
N GLY A 410 9.76 16.93 -9.33
CA GLY A 410 9.60 16.13 -10.54
C GLY A 410 9.90 14.66 -10.28
N ASN A 411 9.30 13.73 -11.02
CA ASN A 411 9.62 12.31 -10.83
C ASN A 411 11.01 11.96 -11.42
N GLY A 412 11.67 10.96 -10.85
CA GLY A 412 12.88 10.37 -11.41
C GLY A 412 12.60 9.64 -12.72
N GLY A 413 13.60 9.57 -13.58
CA GLY A 413 13.54 8.82 -14.84
C GLY A 413 13.66 7.31 -14.59
N ASP A 414 13.06 6.51 -15.46
CA ASP A 414 13.22 5.06 -15.39
C ASP A 414 14.64 4.63 -15.78
N GLY A 415 15.14 3.58 -15.13
CA GLY A 415 16.33 2.87 -15.62
C GLY A 415 16.04 2.19 -16.96
N ALA A 416 17.07 1.68 -17.62
CA ALA A 416 16.93 1.05 -18.93
C ALA A 416 17.42 -0.41 -18.98
N VAL A 417 16.91 -1.19 -19.93
CA VAL A 417 17.15 -2.64 -20.00
C VAL A 417 18.62 -2.93 -20.34
N GLY A 418 19.21 -3.93 -19.67
CA GLY A 418 20.57 -4.42 -19.97
C GLY A 418 20.66 -5.21 -21.29
N ALA A 419 21.82 -5.19 -21.95
CA ALA A 419 22.04 -5.92 -23.19
C ALA A 419 22.03 -7.44 -22.97
N ALA A 420 21.59 -8.22 -23.96
CA ALA A 420 21.79 -9.66 -23.93
C ALA A 420 23.29 -10.02 -24.04
N GLY A 421 23.66 -11.21 -23.55
CA GLY A 421 25.00 -11.76 -23.80
C GLY A 421 25.23 -12.06 -25.29
N THR A 422 26.49 -12.28 -25.68
CA THR A 422 26.88 -12.77 -27.03
C THR A 422 27.98 -13.83 -26.95
N ALA A 423 28.37 -14.42 -28.09
CA ALA A 423 29.38 -15.48 -28.19
C ALA A 423 30.77 -15.18 -27.57
N GLY A 424 31.11 -13.91 -27.31
CA GLY A 424 32.36 -13.52 -26.63
C GLY A 424 32.21 -13.16 -25.15
N ASP A 425 30.99 -12.86 -24.70
CA ASP A 425 30.64 -12.43 -23.35
C ASP A 425 29.22 -12.93 -23.10
N ILE A 426 29.13 -14.15 -22.58
CA ILE A 426 27.90 -14.93 -22.59
C ILE A 426 26.84 -14.42 -21.59
N ASN A 427 27.22 -13.63 -20.60
CA ASN A 427 26.30 -13.12 -19.58
C ASN A 427 25.50 -11.90 -20.06
N GLY A 428 24.23 -11.82 -19.68
CA GLY A 428 23.41 -10.64 -19.88
C GLY A 428 23.85 -9.48 -18.97
N GLY A 429 23.73 -8.26 -19.47
CA GLY A 429 24.05 -7.04 -18.73
C GLY A 429 22.99 -6.71 -17.68
N ALA A 430 23.39 -6.07 -16.58
CA ALA A 430 22.45 -5.63 -15.55
C ALA A 430 21.46 -4.57 -16.08
N GLY A 431 20.25 -4.53 -15.53
CA GLY A 431 19.29 -3.46 -15.78
C GLY A 431 19.70 -2.17 -15.07
N GLY A 432 19.44 -1.04 -15.69
CA GLY A 432 19.68 0.28 -15.14
C GLY A 432 18.79 0.57 -13.94
N HIS A 433 19.35 1.27 -12.96
CA HIS A 433 18.62 1.73 -11.78
C HIS A 433 17.66 2.88 -12.13
N GLY A 434 16.50 2.93 -11.47
CA GLY A 434 15.62 4.08 -11.57
C GLY A 434 16.20 5.32 -10.88
N GLY A 435 15.96 6.50 -11.45
CA GLY A 435 16.38 7.77 -10.88
C GLY A 435 15.57 8.15 -9.64
N ALA A 436 16.19 8.86 -8.69
CA ALA A 436 15.46 9.37 -7.52
C ALA A 436 14.44 10.45 -7.92
N GLY A 437 13.33 10.53 -7.21
CA GLY A 437 12.38 11.63 -7.33
C GLY A 437 12.96 12.93 -6.81
N GLY A 438 12.56 14.06 -7.39
CA GLY A 438 12.95 15.40 -6.96
C GLY A 438 12.26 15.78 -5.65
N ASN A 439 12.91 16.62 -4.84
CA ASN A 439 12.31 17.12 -3.61
C ASN A 439 11.28 18.21 -3.93
N SER A 440 10.29 18.40 -3.06
CA SER A 440 9.40 19.57 -3.20
C SER A 440 10.15 20.89 -2.94
N GLY A 441 9.56 21.99 -3.38
CA GLY A 441 10.02 23.33 -2.99
C GLY A 441 9.72 23.66 -1.53
N THR A 442 10.27 24.78 -1.05
CA THR A 442 9.94 25.37 0.25
C THR A 442 8.75 26.31 0.15
N ILE A 443 7.95 26.43 1.21
CA ILE A 443 6.77 27.29 1.24
C ILE A 443 7.13 28.79 1.22
N GLY A 444 6.20 29.62 0.76
CA GLY A 444 6.25 31.07 0.97
C GLY A 444 5.87 31.43 2.41
N LEU A 445 6.60 32.36 3.03
CA LEU A 445 6.30 32.81 4.39
C LEU A 445 5.06 33.70 4.45
N ALA A 446 4.27 33.54 5.51
CA ALA A 446 3.18 34.45 5.87
C ALA A 446 3.71 35.77 6.48
N GLY A 447 2.95 36.85 6.30
CA GLY A 447 3.29 38.18 6.79
C GLY A 447 3.02 38.31 8.29
N SER A 448 3.82 39.11 8.99
CA SER A 448 3.81 39.23 10.46
C SER A 448 2.78 40.23 11.05
N GLY A 449 1.65 40.50 10.38
CA GLY A 449 0.72 41.59 10.72
C GLY A 449 -0.74 41.20 11.03
N GLY A 450 -1.20 41.53 12.25
CA GLY A 450 -2.59 41.80 12.64
C GLY A 450 -3.58 40.62 12.75
N ASN A 451 -3.78 39.87 11.68
CA ASN A 451 -4.68 38.69 11.62
C ASN A 451 -3.91 37.49 11.04
N ALA A 452 -4.36 36.26 11.34
CA ALA A 452 -3.66 35.01 10.99
C ALA A 452 -3.59 34.75 9.46
N ALA A 453 -2.60 35.35 8.79
CA ALA A 453 -2.19 34.91 7.46
C ALA A 453 -1.64 33.48 7.53
N THR A 454 -2.03 32.64 6.58
CA THR A 454 -1.58 31.25 6.54
C THR A 454 -0.32 31.18 5.66
N ALA A 455 0.70 30.47 6.15
CA ALA A 455 1.86 30.17 5.30
C ALA A 455 1.44 29.23 4.17
N GLY A 456 2.15 29.24 3.05
CA GLY A 456 1.81 28.39 1.91
C GLY A 456 1.80 26.89 2.25
N LEU A 457 1.13 26.11 1.41
CA LEU A 457 1.17 24.64 1.49
C LEU A 457 2.53 24.12 0.99
N ALA A 458 3.07 23.11 1.68
CA ALA A 458 4.24 22.38 1.19
C ALA A 458 3.85 21.54 -0.05
N GLY A 459 4.77 21.46 -1.01
CA GLY A 459 4.60 20.62 -2.19
C GLY A 459 4.85 19.16 -1.87
N ASN A 460 4.36 18.26 -2.72
CA ASN A 460 4.65 16.84 -2.63
C ASN A 460 6.05 16.53 -3.18
N GLY A 461 6.70 15.50 -2.63
CA GLY A 461 7.92 14.93 -3.21
C GLY A 461 7.63 14.23 -4.55
N GLY A 462 8.58 14.27 -5.48
CA GLY A 462 8.47 13.57 -6.77
C GLY A 462 8.61 12.06 -6.60
N LYS A 463 7.98 11.26 -7.46
CA LYS A 463 8.11 9.79 -7.39
C LYS A 463 9.51 9.36 -7.86
N GLY A 464 10.06 8.28 -7.31
CA GLY A 464 11.23 7.61 -7.86
C GLY A 464 10.91 6.91 -9.18
N GLY A 465 11.87 6.83 -10.08
CA GLY A 465 11.76 6.09 -11.34
C GLY A 465 11.90 4.57 -11.11
N ASN A 466 11.35 3.76 -11.99
CA ASN A 466 11.45 2.30 -11.87
C ASN A 466 12.83 1.80 -12.29
N GLY A 467 13.31 0.72 -11.68
CA GLY A 467 14.45 -0.04 -12.18
C GLY A 467 14.06 -0.86 -13.41
N ALA A 468 15.01 -1.09 -14.30
CA ALA A 468 14.77 -1.85 -15.53
C ALA A 468 15.21 -3.30 -15.45
N ALA A 469 14.74 -4.11 -16.39
CA ALA A 469 15.09 -5.52 -16.45
C ALA A 469 16.58 -5.75 -16.80
N GLY A 470 17.18 -6.79 -16.23
CA GLY A 470 18.45 -7.33 -16.69
C GLY A 470 18.34 -8.00 -18.06
N GLY A 471 19.42 -7.98 -18.84
CA GLY A 471 19.50 -8.65 -20.13
C GLY A 471 19.55 -10.17 -20.01
N ALA A 472 19.09 -10.89 -21.01
CA ALA A 472 19.17 -12.36 -21.04
C ALA A 472 20.62 -12.84 -21.27
N GLY A 473 20.96 -14.04 -20.79
CA GLY A 473 22.19 -14.72 -21.18
C GLY A 473 22.21 -15.08 -22.68
N PHE A 474 23.38 -15.44 -23.20
CA PHE A 474 23.55 -15.92 -24.57
C PHE A 474 23.40 -17.44 -24.68
N ASP A 475 22.54 -17.89 -25.59
CA ASP A 475 22.40 -19.32 -25.93
C ASP A 475 23.62 -19.78 -26.72
N ALA A 476 24.31 -20.81 -26.22
CA ALA A 476 25.52 -21.34 -26.86
C ALA A 476 25.27 -22.02 -28.23
N PHE A 477 24.00 -22.12 -28.67
CA PHE A 477 23.58 -22.88 -29.87
C PHE A 477 24.09 -22.30 -31.20
N THR A 478 24.64 -21.08 -31.23
CA THR A 478 24.90 -20.34 -32.49
C THR A 478 26.38 -20.09 -32.84
N GLY A 479 27.36 -20.51 -32.02
CA GLY A 479 28.77 -20.11 -32.20
C GLY A 479 29.74 -21.17 -32.75
N ASP A 480 29.86 -22.32 -32.09
CA ASP A 480 30.74 -23.43 -32.51
C ASP A 480 30.34 -24.67 -31.68
N PRO A 481 29.91 -25.79 -32.27
CA PRO A 481 29.51 -26.99 -31.54
C PRO A 481 30.64 -27.62 -30.70
N ASN A 482 31.89 -27.17 -30.86
CA ASN A 482 33.04 -27.59 -30.06
C ASN A 482 33.44 -26.60 -28.96
N SER A 483 32.80 -25.43 -28.87
CA SER A 483 33.08 -24.47 -27.77
C SER A 483 32.47 -25.00 -26.48
N GLY A 484 33.31 -25.51 -25.58
CA GLY A 484 32.91 -26.06 -24.28
C GLY A 484 32.44 -24.99 -23.28
N ASN A 485 31.56 -24.06 -23.68
CA ASN A 485 31.13 -22.93 -22.86
C ASN A 485 29.75 -23.22 -22.21
N PRO A 486 29.57 -22.95 -20.90
CA PRO A 486 28.27 -23.03 -20.25
C PRO A 486 27.29 -21.99 -20.80
N GLY A 487 25.99 -22.17 -20.55
CA GLY A 487 24.98 -21.16 -20.90
C GLY A 487 25.22 -19.85 -20.15
N GLY A 488 24.99 -18.71 -20.83
CA GLY A 488 25.13 -17.39 -20.23
C GLY A 488 24.20 -17.13 -19.04
N HIS A 489 24.69 -16.46 -18.00
CA HIS A 489 23.83 -16.03 -16.90
C HIS A 489 22.94 -14.84 -17.32
N GLY A 490 21.72 -14.78 -16.79
CA GLY A 490 20.89 -13.59 -16.91
C GLY A 490 21.45 -12.42 -16.09
N GLY A 491 21.30 -11.21 -16.60
CA GLY A 491 21.71 -9.98 -15.91
C GLY A 491 20.81 -9.65 -14.72
N GLN A 492 21.35 -8.97 -13.72
CA GLN A 492 20.58 -8.54 -12.56
C GLN A 492 19.54 -7.46 -12.93
N GLY A 493 18.36 -7.47 -12.31
CA GLY A 493 17.41 -6.36 -12.45
C GLY A 493 17.93 -5.08 -11.79
N GLY A 494 17.59 -3.92 -12.33
CA GLY A 494 17.96 -2.61 -11.77
C GLY A 494 17.13 -2.28 -10.53
N ASN A 495 17.70 -1.58 -9.55
CA ASN A 495 16.96 -1.13 -8.38
C ASN A 495 15.97 0.00 -8.72
N GLY A 496 14.86 0.07 -7.99
CA GLY A 496 13.94 1.21 -8.07
C GLY A 496 14.53 2.48 -7.45
N GLY A 497 14.18 3.64 -8.01
CA GLY A 497 14.59 4.94 -7.50
C GLY A 497 13.88 5.31 -6.20
N ALA A 498 14.58 6.01 -5.30
CA ALA A 498 13.98 6.54 -4.09
C ALA A 498 12.93 7.61 -4.41
N GLY A 499 11.86 7.69 -3.62
CA GLY A 499 10.94 8.81 -3.69
C GLY A 499 11.55 10.10 -3.15
N GLY A 500 11.14 11.24 -3.70
CA GLY A 500 11.56 12.57 -3.26
C GLY A 500 10.92 12.95 -1.93
N ASN A 501 11.60 13.81 -1.16
CA ASN A 501 11.10 14.27 0.13
C ASN A 501 10.16 15.48 -0.06
N SER A 502 9.18 15.64 0.83
CA SER A 502 8.41 16.89 0.91
C SER A 502 9.01 17.88 1.92
N GLY A 503 8.72 19.17 1.68
CA GLY A 503 9.28 20.31 2.39
C GLY A 503 8.52 20.70 3.65
N LEU A 504 9.12 21.61 4.43
CA LEU A 504 8.57 22.17 5.67
C LEU A 504 7.35 23.06 5.37
N GLY A 505 6.21 22.89 6.08
CA GLY A 505 5.01 23.69 5.86
C GLY A 505 3.96 23.66 6.98
N ALA A 506 3.02 24.61 6.95
CA ALA A 506 1.90 24.69 7.90
C ALA A 506 0.91 23.52 7.74
N THR A 507 0.78 22.97 6.53
CA THR A 507 0.28 21.62 6.26
C THR A 507 1.35 20.94 5.39
N ALA A 508 1.87 19.82 5.87
CA ALA A 508 2.98 19.14 5.18
C ALA A 508 2.48 18.34 3.97
N GLY A 509 3.23 18.40 2.88
CA GLY A 509 2.96 17.58 1.68
C GLY A 509 3.35 16.12 1.91
N ASP A 510 2.82 15.22 1.07
CA ASP A 510 3.18 13.80 1.13
C ASP A 510 4.59 13.57 0.55
N GLY A 511 5.28 12.55 1.09
CA GLY A 511 6.52 12.07 0.47
C GLY A 511 6.25 11.45 -0.91
N GLY A 512 7.23 11.48 -1.81
CA GLY A 512 7.14 10.83 -3.11
C GLY A 512 7.22 9.30 -2.99
N HIS A 513 6.41 8.55 -3.74
CA HIS A 513 6.52 7.08 -3.78
C HIS A 513 7.83 6.63 -4.42
N ALA A 514 8.39 5.50 -3.96
CA ALA A 514 9.54 4.90 -4.62
C ALA A 514 9.17 4.20 -5.93
N GLY A 515 10.15 4.04 -6.82
CA GLY A 515 10.04 3.19 -7.99
C GLY A 515 10.17 1.71 -7.66
N ALA A 516 9.54 0.86 -8.46
CA ALA A 516 9.69 -0.59 -8.34
C ALA A 516 11.07 -1.06 -8.82
N GLY A 517 11.55 -2.19 -8.31
CA GLY A 517 12.74 -2.87 -8.81
C GLY A 517 12.46 -3.54 -10.16
N GLY A 518 13.46 -3.57 -11.03
CA GLY A 518 13.41 -4.22 -12.33
C GLY A 518 13.57 -5.74 -12.21
N SER A 519 13.06 -6.49 -13.18
CA SER A 519 13.16 -7.95 -13.16
C SER A 519 14.57 -8.47 -13.53
N GLY A 520 14.97 -9.62 -13.00
CA GLY A 520 16.18 -10.31 -13.43
C GLY A 520 16.06 -10.84 -14.86
N GLY A 521 17.17 -10.91 -15.58
CA GLY A 521 17.26 -11.48 -16.93
C GLY A 521 17.20 -13.00 -16.90
N ALA A 522 16.69 -13.63 -17.96
CA ALA A 522 16.70 -15.09 -18.07
C ALA A 522 18.12 -15.64 -18.29
N GLY A 523 18.42 -16.79 -17.68
CA GLY A 523 19.61 -17.57 -18.00
C GLY A 523 19.44 -18.29 -19.33
N ALA A 524 20.55 -18.56 -20.02
CA ALA A 524 20.55 -19.14 -21.35
C ALA A 524 20.82 -20.65 -21.37
N ASP A 525 20.44 -21.29 -22.47
CA ASP A 525 20.56 -22.73 -22.64
C ASP A 525 22.01 -23.16 -22.91
N ALA A 526 22.40 -24.32 -22.39
CA ALA A 526 23.72 -24.90 -22.64
C ALA A 526 23.84 -25.57 -24.02
N ALA A 527 25.07 -25.63 -24.56
CA ALA A 527 25.38 -26.27 -25.83
C ALA A 527 25.09 -27.79 -25.84
N PRO A 528 24.62 -28.35 -26.96
CA PRO A 528 24.15 -29.73 -27.07
C PRO A 528 25.24 -30.82 -27.15
N ALA A 529 26.49 -30.57 -26.74
CA ALA A 529 27.58 -31.54 -26.92
C ALA A 529 28.46 -31.81 -25.69
N SER A 530 28.34 -31.07 -24.59
CA SER A 530 29.43 -30.99 -23.59
C SER A 530 29.07 -31.33 -22.13
N GLY A 531 27.83 -31.70 -21.79
CA GLY A 531 27.48 -31.99 -20.39
C GLY A 531 27.64 -30.78 -19.45
N LEU A 532 27.66 -29.56 -20.00
CA LEU A 532 27.79 -28.30 -19.28
C LEU A 532 26.44 -27.84 -18.72
N ALA A 533 26.47 -27.02 -17.68
CA ALA A 533 25.27 -26.49 -17.06
C ALA A 533 24.63 -25.37 -17.91
N GLY A 534 23.29 -25.32 -17.91
CA GLY A 534 22.53 -24.14 -18.35
C GLY A 534 22.89 -22.93 -17.48
N GLY A 535 22.78 -21.73 -18.05
CA GLY A 535 23.08 -20.50 -17.34
C GLY A 535 22.05 -20.20 -16.26
N ASN A 536 22.48 -19.79 -15.07
CA ASN A 536 21.55 -19.31 -14.04
C ASN A 536 20.75 -18.08 -14.51
N GLY A 537 19.51 -17.94 -14.03
CA GLY A 537 18.72 -16.72 -14.15
C GLY A 537 19.32 -15.60 -13.32
N GLY A 538 19.18 -14.37 -13.78
CA GLY A 538 19.53 -13.17 -13.02
C GLY A 538 18.57 -12.96 -11.86
N ASP A 539 19.07 -12.45 -10.73
CA ASP A 539 18.23 -12.02 -9.61
C ASP A 539 17.40 -10.77 -9.99
N GLY A 540 16.25 -10.63 -9.36
CA GLY A 540 15.42 -9.43 -9.46
C GLY A 540 16.06 -8.25 -8.75
N GLY A 541 15.91 -7.06 -9.32
CA GLY A 541 16.35 -5.80 -8.70
C GLY A 541 15.51 -5.47 -7.47
N SER A 542 16.12 -4.87 -6.45
CA SER A 542 15.39 -4.45 -5.26
C SER A 542 14.46 -3.26 -5.54
N GLY A 543 13.33 -3.16 -4.83
CA GLY A 543 12.45 -2.00 -4.89
C GLY A 543 13.07 -0.78 -4.24
N GLY A 544 12.76 0.43 -4.75
CA GLY A 544 13.25 1.68 -4.17
C GLY A 544 12.65 1.97 -2.80
N THR A 545 13.34 2.76 -1.96
CA THR A 545 12.80 3.22 -0.67
C THR A 545 11.84 4.40 -0.86
N GLY A 546 10.68 4.39 -0.20
CA GLY A 546 9.70 5.49 -0.26
C GLY A 546 10.27 6.80 0.28
N GLY A 547 9.89 7.92 -0.33
CA GLY A 547 10.31 9.26 0.12
C GLY A 547 9.71 9.63 1.47
N ASN A 548 10.48 10.34 2.30
CA ASN A 548 10.04 10.76 3.63
C ASN A 548 8.96 11.86 3.53
N ALA A 549 8.01 11.82 4.45
CA ALA A 549 7.06 12.92 4.62
C ALA A 549 7.75 14.16 5.18
N GLY A 550 7.24 15.33 4.82
CA GLY A 550 7.70 16.62 5.29
C GLY A 550 7.29 16.83 6.74
N THR A 551 8.13 17.50 7.53
CA THR A 551 7.78 17.81 8.92
C THR A 551 6.78 18.97 8.95
N GLY A 552 5.57 18.72 9.46
CA GLY A 552 4.58 19.77 9.70
C GLY A 552 5.02 20.74 10.81
N GLY A 553 4.59 22.00 10.72
CA GLY A 553 4.71 22.94 11.84
C GLY A 553 3.84 22.52 13.04
N ALA A 554 4.09 23.09 14.22
CA ALA A 554 3.55 22.67 15.53
C ALA A 554 2.00 22.62 15.69
N VAL A 555 1.22 23.05 14.71
CA VAL A 555 -0.26 23.12 14.73
C VAL A 555 -0.89 22.51 13.45
N GLY A 556 -0.07 21.98 12.52
CA GLY A 556 -0.48 21.51 11.20
C GLY A 556 -0.70 20.01 11.08
N THR A 557 -1.57 19.57 10.17
CA THR A 557 -1.65 18.14 9.80
C THR A 557 -0.36 17.73 9.08
N SER A 558 0.31 16.71 9.60
CA SER A 558 1.48 16.08 8.98
C SER A 558 1.08 15.28 7.73
N GLY A 559 1.91 15.31 6.69
CA GLY A 559 1.73 14.50 5.48
C GLY A 559 2.02 13.02 5.73
N ASN A 560 1.54 12.16 4.84
CA ASN A 560 1.75 10.73 4.92
C ASN A 560 3.15 10.34 4.39
N GLY A 561 3.76 9.34 5.03
CA GLY A 561 4.97 8.71 4.51
C GLY A 561 4.66 7.93 3.23
N ALA A 562 5.54 7.98 2.24
CA ALA A 562 5.27 7.37 0.95
C ALA A 562 5.45 5.84 0.98
N LEU A 563 4.69 5.11 0.18
CA LEU A 563 4.92 3.67 -0.05
C LEU A 563 6.33 3.38 -0.56
N GLY A 564 6.94 2.29 -0.06
CA GLY A 564 8.13 1.71 -0.67
C GLY A 564 7.82 1.10 -2.03
N GLY A 565 8.83 0.95 -2.88
CA GLY A 565 8.71 0.31 -4.20
C GLY A 565 8.74 -1.20 -4.09
N ALA A 566 7.94 -1.91 -4.89
CA ALA A 566 7.96 -3.38 -4.91
C ALA A 566 9.32 -3.92 -5.39
N GLY A 567 9.74 -5.07 -4.85
CA GLY A 567 10.89 -5.79 -5.37
C GLY A 567 10.63 -6.38 -6.75
N GLY A 568 11.66 -6.40 -7.60
CA GLY A 568 11.60 -6.98 -8.94
C GLY A 568 11.57 -8.51 -8.89
N ASN A 569 10.85 -9.14 -9.81
CA ASN A 569 10.86 -10.60 -9.94
C ASN A 569 12.21 -11.09 -10.47
N ALA A 570 12.63 -12.27 -10.08
CA ALA A 570 13.84 -12.85 -10.65
C ALA A 570 13.63 -13.44 -12.05
N GLY A 571 14.74 -13.61 -12.76
CA GLY A 571 14.80 -14.33 -14.02
C GLY A 571 14.83 -15.84 -13.83
N ASN A 572 14.28 -16.57 -14.79
CA ASN A 572 14.33 -18.03 -14.82
C ASN A 572 15.72 -18.53 -15.21
N GLY A 573 16.13 -19.69 -14.71
CA GLY A 573 17.36 -20.37 -15.15
C GLY A 573 17.22 -20.97 -16.55
N GLY A 574 18.35 -21.17 -17.24
CA GLY A 574 18.42 -21.78 -18.57
C GLY A 574 18.34 -23.31 -18.55
N SER A 575 17.92 -23.89 -19.67
CA SER A 575 17.75 -25.33 -19.88
C SER A 575 19.08 -26.02 -20.24
N SER A 576 19.17 -27.33 -20.01
CA SER A 576 20.28 -28.17 -20.46
C SER A 576 19.81 -29.15 -21.54
N THR A 577 20.51 -29.19 -22.68
CA THR A 577 20.11 -29.94 -23.88
C THR A 577 20.75 -31.32 -24.02
N THR A 578 21.64 -31.76 -23.10
CA THR A 578 22.32 -33.08 -23.15
C THR A 578 22.38 -33.90 -21.86
N VAL A 579 22.74 -35.18 -22.05
CA VAL A 579 22.69 -36.35 -21.13
C VAL A 579 23.36 -36.17 -19.75
N ALA A 580 24.17 -35.12 -19.53
CA ALA A 580 24.94 -34.93 -18.30
C ALA A 580 24.96 -33.49 -17.73
N GLY A 581 24.34 -32.50 -18.39
CA GLY A 581 24.41 -31.10 -17.94
C GLY A 581 23.30 -30.71 -16.97
N ASN A 582 23.63 -29.96 -15.91
CA ASN A 582 22.66 -29.43 -14.94
C ASN A 582 21.81 -28.30 -15.57
N GLY A 583 20.53 -28.18 -15.22
CA GLY A 583 19.76 -26.97 -15.53
C GLY A 583 20.26 -25.78 -14.71
N GLY A 584 20.13 -24.57 -15.24
CA GLY A 584 20.47 -23.34 -14.51
C GLY A 584 19.52 -23.09 -13.34
N ALA A 585 20.04 -22.55 -12.24
CA ALA A 585 19.19 -22.10 -11.12
C ALA A 585 18.38 -20.85 -11.54
N GLY A 586 17.17 -20.69 -11.01
CA GLY A 586 16.44 -19.43 -11.10
C GLY A 586 17.07 -18.37 -10.19
N GLY A 587 16.97 -17.09 -10.56
CA GLY A 587 17.46 -15.99 -9.72
C GLY A 587 16.58 -15.79 -8.48
N ASN A 588 17.09 -15.08 -7.47
CA ASN A 588 16.31 -14.65 -6.31
C ASN A 588 15.43 -13.43 -6.62
N GLY A 589 14.25 -13.34 -6.04
CA GLY A 589 13.40 -12.16 -6.11
C GLY A 589 14.05 -10.97 -5.39
N GLY A 590 13.86 -9.77 -5.91
CA GLY A 590 14.35 -8.56 -5.28
C GLY A 590 13.57 -8.22 -4.02
N ASN A 591 14.23 -7.63 -3.03
CA ASN A 591 13.57 -7.21 -1.79
C ASN A 591 12.61 -6.04 -2.05
N GLY A 592 11.50 -5.98 -1.31
CA GLY A 592 10.61 -4.84 -1.27
C GLY A 592 11.27 -3.65 -0.60
N GLY A 593 11.04 -2.46 -1.15
CA GLY A 593 11.52 -1.21 -0.60
C GLY A 593 10.80 -0.84 0.71
N ALA A 594 11.54 -0.21 1.62
CA ALA A 594 10.96 0.32 2.84
C ALA A 594 10.04 1.51 2.55
N GLY A 595 8.97 1.67 3.34
CA GLY A 595 8.15 2.89 3.30
C GLY A 595 8.88 4.12 3.82
N GLY A 596 8.42 5.31 3.46
CA GLY A 596 8.92 6.60 3.93
C GLY A 596 8.47 6.91 5.36
N THR A 597 9.31 7.61 6.12
CA THR A 597 9.06 7.96 7.53
C THR A 597 8.08 9.14 7.70
N THR A 598 7.42 9.21 8.86
CA THR A 598 6.59 10.37 9.24
C THR A 598 7.45 11.57 9.69
N GLY A 599 6.97 12.78 9.44
CA GLY A 599 7.55 14.00 10.03
C GLY A 599 7.21 14.11 11.52
N ILE A 600 8.19 14.48 12.36
CA ILE A 600 8.25 14.29 13.82
C ILE A 600 7.25 15.15 14.67
N ALA A 601 6.06 15.55 14.16
CA ALA A 601 5.24 16.57 14.87
C ALA A 601 3.70 16.46 14.85
N GLY A 602 3.08 15.38 14.34
CA GLY A 602 1.60 15.24 14.39
C GLY A 602 1.15 13.83 14.77
N THR A 603 0.09 13.72 15.58
CA THR A 603 -0.44 12.44 16.11
C THR A 603 -1.13 11.56 15.08
N ASP A 604 -1.35 12.07 13.86
CA ASP A 604 -2.31 11.49 12.91
C ASP A 604 -1.67 11.03 11.58
N ALA A 605 -0.37 11.26 11.36
CA ALA A 605 0.28 10.87 10.10
C ALA A 605 0.65 9.38 10.07
N ALA A 606 0.25 8.68 9.01
CA ALA A 606 0.65 7.30 8.78
C ALA A 606 2.04 7.22 8.11
N GLY A 607 2.95 6.43 8.68
CA GLY A 607 4.18 6.02 8.01
C GLY A 607 3.89 5.17 6.79
N GLY A 608 4.76 5.24 5.78
CA GLY A 608 4.60 4.49 4.55
C GLY A 608 4.63 2.99 4.80
N ALA A 609 3.73 2.25 4.16
CA ALA A 609 3.77 0.80 4.16
C ALA A 609 4.99 0.29 3.38
N GLY A 610 5.57 -0.80 3.86
CA GLY A 610 6.62 -1.52 3.15
C GLY A 610 6.07 -2.27 1.94
N ALA A 611 6.89 -2.40 0.89
CA ALA A 611 6.45 -3.04 -0.34
C ALA A 611 6.61 -4.56 -0.32
N LYS A 612 5.92 -5.25 -1.23
CA LYS A 612 6.12 -6.71 -1.38
C LYS A 612 7.51 -7.00 -1.95
N GLY A 613 8.12 -8.08 -1.50
CA GLY A 613 9.28 -8.68 -2.17
C GLY A 613 8.88 -9.31 -3.51
N GLY A 614 9.83 -9.35 -4.44
CA GLY A 614 9.67 -9.98 -5.75
C GLY A 614 9.65 -11.50 -5.66
N ASN A 615 9.06 -12.17 -6.63
CA ASN A 615 9.05 -13.64 -6.67
C ASN A 615 10.41 -14.19 -7.15
N GLY A 616 10.80 -15.35 -6.62
CA GLY A 616 11.95 -16.10 -7.11
C GLY A 616 11.73 -16.71 -8.49
N GLY A 617 12.79 -16.82 -9.28
CA GLY A 617 12.77 -17.34 -10.64
C GLY A 617 12.65 -18.87 -10.65
N GLY A 618 12.01 -19.42 -11.69
CA GLY A 618 11.94 -20.87 -11.86
C GLY A 618 13.26 -21.48 -12.33
N GLY A 619 13.59 -22.69 -11.89
CA GLY A 619 14.66 -23.50 -12.47
C GLY A 619 14.15 -24.29 -13.68
N LEU A 620 14.79 -24.19 -14.84
CA LEU A 620 14.36 -24.89 -16.09
C LEU A 620 15.09 -26.23 -16.32
N ASN A 621 14.55 -27.01 -17.28
CA ASN A 621 14.65 -28.46 -17.45
C ASN A 621 16.00 -28.98 -18.00
N PRO A 622 16.47 -30.18 -17.61
CA PRO A 622 17.33 -31.03 -18.45
C PRO A 622 16.50 -31.89 -19.43
N VAL A 623 16.63 -31.67 -20.74
CA VAL A 623 15.75 -32.26 -21.76
C VAL A 623 15.86 -33.79 -21.88
N THR A 624 17.01 -34.41 -21.55
CA THR A 624 17.22 -35.88 -21.70
C THR A 624 18.40 -36.44 -20.87
N ALA A 625 18.40 -36.35 -19.54
CA ALA A 625 19.49 -36.95 -18.72
C ALA A 625 19.19 -38.40 -18.27
N LEU A 626 20.00 -39.36 -18.74
CA LEU A 626 20.00 -40.78 -18.32
C LEU A 626 20.91 -41.03 -17.09
N THR A 627 21.70 -40.03 -16.66
CA THR A 627 22.60 -40.08 -15.48
C THR A 627 22.59 -38.75 -14.72
N GLY A 628 22.65 -38.84 -13.38
CA GLY A 628 22.23 -37.79 -12.42
C GLY A 628 23.01 -36.47 -12.43
N GLY A 629 22.49 -35.47 -13.13
CA GLY A 629 22.76 -34.05 -12.88
C GLY A 629 21.76 -33.45 -11.87
N ASN A 630 22.10 -32.33 -11.24
CA ASN A 630 21.17 -31.56 -10.42
C ASN A 630 20.19 -30.80 -11.34
N GLY A 631 18.89 -30.89 -11.07
CA GLY A 631 17.89 -30.04 -11.73
C GLY A 631 18.04 -28.60 -11.24
N GLY A 632 17.58 -27.62 -12.03
CA GLY A 632 17.66 -26.21 -11.64
C GLY A 632 16.99 -25.97 -10.28
N VAL A 633 17.66 -25.24 -9.39
CA VAL A 633 17.10 -24.80 -8.11
C VAL A 633 16.20 -23.59 -8.39
N GLY A 634 14.96 -23.60 -7.87
CA GLY A 634 14.11 -22.40 -7.91
C GLY A 634 14.70 -21.32 -7.02
N GLY A 635 14.71 -20.07 -7.47
CA GLY A 635 15.25 -18.98 -6.65
C GLY A 635 14.33 -18.61 -5.49
N ASN A 636 14.90 -17.99 -4.45
CA ASN A 636 14.11 -17.59 -3.29
C ASN A 636 13.24 -16.37 -3.61
N GLY A 637 12.07 -16.23 -2.98
CA GLY A 637 11.32 -14.98 -2.99
C GLY A 637 12.06 -13.89 -2.21
N GLY A 638 11.94 -12.64 -2.66
CA GLY A 638 12.51 -11.49 -1.97
C GLY A 638 11.77 -11.16 -0.69
N ASP A 639 12.45 -10.54 0.26
CA ASP A 639 11.85 -10.14 1.53
C ASP A 639 10.90 -8.94 1.32
N GLY A 640 9.85 -8.85 2.13
CA GLY A 640 8.99 -7.67 2.19
C GLY A 640 9.72 -6.47 2.80
N GLY A 641 9.43 -5.28 2.27
CA GLY A 641 9.98 -4.04 2.79
C GLY A 641 9.50 -3.72 4.20
N GLY A 642 10.38 -3.13 5.00
CA GLY A 642 10.02 -2.59 6.32
C GLY A 642 9.21 -1.29 6.22
N THR A 643 8.68 -0.81 7.34
CA THR A 643 7.98 0.48 7.39
C THR A 643 8.93 1.64 7.63
N GLY A 644 8.57 2.81 7.10
CA GLY A 644 9.13 4.07 7.57
C GLY A 644 8.30 4.58 8.74
N GLY A 645 8.69 4.28 9.98
CA GLY A 645 8.01 4.76 11.19
C GLY A 645 7.05 3.75 11.86
N THR A 646 6.37 4.19 12.92
CA THR A 646 5.70 3.33 13.93
C THR A 646 4.27 2.89 13.58
N THR A 647 3.71 3.33 12.44
CA THR A 647 2.29 3.09 12.09
C THR A 647 2.07 2.37 10.75
N GLY A 648 3.10 2.21 9.91
CA GLY A 648 2.97 1.51 8.61
C GLY A 648 2.78 -0.01 8.77
N VAL A 649 2.31 -0.71 7.75
CA VAL A 649 2.33 -2.18 7.70
C VAL A 649 3.56 -2.69 6.96
N GLY A 650 4.19 -3.74 7.47
CA GLY A 650 5.30 -4.41 6.79
C GLY A 650 4.84 -5.09 5.50
N GLY A 651 5.67 -5.09 4.46
CA GLY A 651 5.36 -5.70 3.18
C GLY A 651 5.35 -7.22 3.24
N ASN A 652 4.61 -7.90 2.34
CA ASN A 652 4.65 -9.36 2.29
C ASN A 652 5.93 -9.87 1.60
N GLY A 653 6.45 -11.01 2.03
CA GLY A 653 7.52 -11.72 1.33
C GLY A 653 7.06 -12.29 -0.02
N GLY A 654 7.99 -12.38 -0.95
CA GLY A 654 7.77 -12.94 -2.29
C GLY A 654 7.67 -14.47 -2.28
N GLN A 655 7.03 -15.05 -3.30
CA GLN A 655 6.93 -16.50 -3.43
C GLN A 655 8.27 -17.10 -3.90
N GLY A 656 8.59 -18.30 -3.43
CA GLY A 656 9.72 -19.07 -3.94
C GLY A 656 9.49 -19.62 -5.36
N GLY A 657 10.56 -19.75 -6.13
CA GLY A 657 10.56 -20.23 -7.50
C GLY A 657 10.16 -21.70 -7.63
N GLN A 658 9.34 -22.01 -8.63
CA GLN A 658 8.89 -23.38 -8.92
C GLN A 658 9.86 -24.11 -9.85
N VAL A 659 9.93 -25.44 -9.72
CA VAL A 659 10.74 -26.31 -10.59
C VAL A 659 9.87 -27.47 -11.09
N ASN A 660 9.73 -27.61 -12.41
CA ASN A 660 8.92 -28.66 -13.03
C ASN A 660 9.73 -29.45 -14.07
N ILE A 661 9.72 -30.78 -13.96
CA ILE A 661 10.26 -31.72 -14.96
C ILE A 661 9.15 -32.66 -15.46
N THR A 662 8.90 -32.68 -16.76
CA THR A 662 7.82 -33.51 -17.35
C THR A 662 8.31 -34.81 -17.99
N ASN A 663 9.63 -35.00 -18.14
CA ASN A 663 10.27 -36.18 -18.74
C ASN A 663 10.78 -37.18 -17.67
N GLY A 664 11.34 -38.32 -18.10
CA GLY A 664 11.84 -39.40 -17.23
C GLY A 664 13.21 -39.15 -16.56
N SER A 665 13.63 -37.90 -16.39
CA SER A 665 14.98 -37.52 -15.92
C SER A 665 15.30 -37.96 -14.47
N ALA A 666 16.56 -38.30 -14.20
CA ALA A 666 17.04 -38.64 -12.84
C ALA A 666 17.47 -37.42 -12.00
N ALA A 667 17.13 -36.21 -12.42
CA ALA A 667 17.63 -34.98 -11.79
C ALA A 667 16.99 -34.67 -10.43
N THR A 668 17.80 -34.14 -9.49
CA THR A 668 17.29 -33.69 -8.19
C THR A 668 16.66 -32.29 -8.32
N LEU A 669 15.41 -32.11 -7.87
CA LEU A 669 14.70 -30.83 -7.88
C LEU A 669 14.70 -30.20 -6.49
N THR A 670 14.97 -28.90 -6.42
CA THR A 670 14.77 -28.09 -5.21
C THR A 670 13.95 -26.84 -5.53
N GLY A 671 12.75 -26.72 -4.97
CA GLY A 671 11.94 -25.50 -5.04
C GLY A 671 12.55 -24.37 -4.20
N GLY A 672 12.38 -23.12 -4.64
CA GLY A 672 12.94 -21.96 -3.94
C GLY A 672 12.20 -21.63 -2.64
N GLY A 673 12.88 -21.09 -1.63
CA GLY A 673 12.24 -20.65 -0.39
C GLY A 673 11.36 -19.42 -0.60
N GLY A 674 10.32 -19.25 0.21
CA GLY A 674 9.54 -18.02 0.27
C GLY A 674 10.29 -16.92 1.03
N GLY A 675 10.14 -15.66 0.60
CA GLY A 675 10.76 -14.51 1.26
C GLY A 675 10.13 -14.19 2.61
N ALA A 676 10.87 -13.58 3.52
CA ALA A 676 10.33 -13.15 4.81
C ALA A 676 9.38 -11.95 4.64
N GLY A 677 8.38 -11.84 5.52
CA GLY A 677 7.57 -10.65 5.64
C GLY A 677 8.34 -9.49 6.27
N GLY A 678 8.09 -8.28 5.81
CA GLY A 678 8.70 -7.06 6.33
C GLY A 678 8.21 -6.70 7.73
N ASN A 679 9.07 -6.06 8.51
CA ASN A 679 8.72 -5.55 9.84
C ASN A 679 7.87 -4.26 9.72
N GLY A 680 6.98 -4.01 10.67
CA GLY A 680 6.14 -2.80 10.66
C GLY A 680 5.42 -2.53 11.98
N ALA A 681 4.42 -1.64 11.98
CA ALA A 681 3.44 -1.55 13.05
C ALA A 681 2.73 -2.89 13.19
N SER A 682 2.17 -3.38 12.09
CA SER A 682 1.84 -4.80 11.90
C SER A 682 2.86 -5.43 10.97
N GLY A 683 3.31 -6.64 11.28
CA GLY A 683 4.26 -7.38 10.45
C GLY A 683 3.63 -7.91 9.17
N GLY A 684 4.38 -7.90 8.07
CA GLY A 684 3.96 -8.47 6.79
C GLY A 684 3.97 -10.00 6.79
N ALA A 685 3.17 -10.64 5.94
CA ALA A 685 3.16 -12.09 5.85
C ALA A 685 4.40 -12.63 5.12
N GLY A 686 4.92 -13.78 5.53
CA GLY A 686 5.96 -14.50 4.79
C GLY A 686 5.42 -15.11 3.49
N GLY A 687 6.28 -15.20 2.48
CA GLY A 687 5.98 -15.81 1.19
C GLY A 687 5.92 -17.34 1.26
N ALA A 688 5.15 -17.95 0.36
CA ALA A 688 5.09 -19.40 0.22
C ALA A 688 6.36 -19.95 -0.45
N GLY A 689 6.76 -21.15 -0.04
CA GLY A 689 7.82 -21.89 -0.71
C GLY A 689 7.41 -22.42 -2.09
N GLY A 690 8.38 -22.51 -2.99
CA GLY A 690 8.21 -22.96 -4.36
C GLY A 690 7.95 -24.46 -4.46
N ALA A 691 7.09 -24.86 -5.39
CA ALA A 691 6.81 -26.26 -5.67
C ALA A 691 7.94 -26.93 -6.48
N ALA A 692 8.07 -28.24 -6.31
CA ALA A 692 8.98 -29.08 -7.08
C ALA A 692 8.22 -30.32 -7.57
N VAL A 693 8.09 -30.49 -8.89
CA VAL A 693 7.28 -31.55 -9.49
C VAL A 693 8.05 -32.27 -10.60
N THR A 694 8.13 -33.60 -10.57
CA THR A 694 8.80 -34.40 -11.60
C THR A 694 8.03 -35.65 -12.02
N ASN A 695 8.11 -36.02 -13.30
CA ASN A 695 7.76 -37.36 -13.81
C ASN A 695 9.00 -38.27 -13.98
N GLY A 696 10.13 -37.86 -13.38
CA GLY A 696 11.41 -38.54 -13.45
C GLY A 696 11.73 -39.39 -12.21
N THR A 697 13.01 -39.74 -12.06
CA THR A 697 13.53 -40.65 -11.02
C THR A 697 14.46 -40.00 -10.01
N GLY A 698 14.66 -38.68 -10.07
CA GLY A 698 15.51 -37.94 -9.13
C GLY A 698 14.78 -37.42 -7.89
N ASN A 699 15.54 -37.07 -6.85
CA ASN A 699 15.01 -36.60 -5.57
C ASN A 699 14.26 -35.27 -5.72
N VAL A 700 13.22 -35.04 -4.92
CA VAL A 700 12.42 -33.82 -4.99
C VAL A 700 12.33 -33.20 -3.61
N THR A 701 12.78 -31.95 -3.48
CA THR A 701 12.59 -31.13 -2.29
C THR A 701 11.85 -29.85 -2.70
N SER A 702 10.80 -29.48 -1.99
CA SER A 702 10.11 -28.20 -2.24
C SER A 702 10.59 -27.13 -1.28
N GLY A 703 10.36 -25.87 -1.62
CA GLY A 703 10.85 -24.74 -0.85
C GLY A 703 10.15 -24.56 0.49
N ALA A 704 10.87 -24.09 1.51
CA ALA A 704 10.25 -23.69 2.78
C ALA A 704 9.47 -22.37 2.63
N GLY A 705 8.45 -22.17 3.46
CA GLY A 705 7.76 -20.89 3.58
C GLY A 705 8.59 -19.86 4.35
N GLY A 706 8.49 -18.60 3.97
CA GLY A 706 9.18 -17.49 4.62
C GLY A 706 8.58 -17.13 5.98
N ALA A 707 9.38 -16.59 6.89
CA ALA A 707 8.90 -16.13 8.19
C ALA A 707 7.99 -14.90 8.04
N GLY A 708 7.02 -14.73 8.94
CA GLY A 708 6.26 -13.49 9.06
C GLY A 708 7.09 -12.38 9.70
N GLY A 709 6.84 -11.14 9.29
CA GLY A 709 7.52 -9.96 9.83
C GLY A 709 7.09 -9.61 11.23
N THR A 710 7.91 -8.86 11.96
CA THR A 710 7.59 -8.40 13.31
C THR A 710 6.66 -7.17 13.29
N GLY A 711 5.63 -7.17 14.13
CA GLY A 711 4.77 -6.03 14.43
C GLY A 711 5.24 -5.30 15.68
N THR A 712 5.57 -4.02 15.59
CA THR A 712 6.10 -3.22 16.70
C THR A 712 5.00 -2.74 17.65
N THR A 713 3.80 -2.48 17.12
CA THR A 713 2.63 -1.98 17.88
C THR A 713 1.35 -2.78 17.61
N GLY A 714 1.27 -3.47 16.47
CA GLY A 714 0.19 -4.34 16.02
C GLY A 714 0.61 -5.81 15.92
N ALA A 715 -0.18 -6.63 15.23
CA ALA A 715 0.05 -8.07 15.12
C ALA A 715 1.35 -8.39 14.35
N GLY A 716 2.05 -9.45 14.75
CA GLY A 716 3.08 -10.05 13.93
C GLY A 716 2.50 -10.70 12.67
N GLY A 717 3.28 -10.73 11.60
CA GLY A 717 2.86 -11.30 10.32
C GLY A 717 2.72 -12.82 10.35
N ALA A 718 1.85 -13.39 9.52
CA ALA A 718 1.76 -14.84 9.40
C ALA A 718 2.98 -15.42 8.67
N GLY A 719 3.42 -16.62 9.05
CA GLY A 719 4.42 -17.38 8.30
C GLY A 719 3.86 -17.94 6.99
N GLY A 720 4.70 -18.00 5.97
CA GLY A 720 4.36 -18.55 4.66
C GLY A 720 4.22 -20.07 4.67
N LYS A 721 3.45 -20.62 3.73
CA LYS A 721 3.30 -22.09 3.60
C LYS A 721 4.54 -22.71 2.94
N GLY A 722 4.87 -23.94 3.34
CA GLY A 722 5.84 -24.76 2.61
C GLY A 722 5.32 -25.18 1.22
N GLY A 723 6.25 -25.37 0.29
CA GLY A 723 5.96 -25.79 -1.08
C GLY A 723 5.54 -27.27 -1.18
N ILE A 724 5.00 -27.65 -2.33
CA ILE A 724 4.59 -29.03 -2.62
C ILE A 724 5.72 -29.75 -3.37
N ALA A 725 6.07 -30.95 -2.93
CA ALA A 725 6.98 -31.85 -3.61
C ALA A 725 6.22 -33.05 -4.19
N SER A 726 6.39 -33.35 -5.48
CA SER A 726 5.64 -34.43 -6.15
C SER A 726 6.47 -35.21 -7.17
N ILE A 727 6.40 -36.54 -7.10
CA ILE A 727 6.90 -37.47 -8.12
C ILE A 727 5.71 -38.23 -8.75
N GLY A 728 5.46 -38.03 -10.04
CA GLY A 728 4.41 -38.72 -10.79
C GLY A 728 4.82 -40.10 -11.34
N SER A 729 6.11 -40.42 -11.40
CA SER A 729 6.63 -41.65 -12.00
C SER A 729 6.51 -42.87 -11.10
N VAL A 730 5.93 -43.96 -11.62
CA VAL A 730 5.87 -45.26 -10.94
C VAL A 730 7.22 -45.98 -10.89
N ALA A 731 8.16 -45.63 -11.76
CA ALA A 731 9.49 -46.22 -11.82
C ALA A 731 10.50 -45.56 -10.86
N SER A 732 10.13 -44.45 -10.23
CA SER A 732 11.03 -43.68 -9.38
C SER A 732 11.25 -44.35 -8.03
N THR A 733 12.49 -44.33 -7.54
CA THR A 733 12.87 -44.74 -6.17
C THR A 733 13.32 -43.55 -5.33
N ALA A 734 13.16 -42.33 -5.84
CA ALA A 734 13.68 -41.10 -5.24
C ALA A 734 12.87 -40.62 -4.04
N THR A 735 13.55 -39.90 -3.16
CA THR A 735 12.94 -39.31 -1.95
C THR A 735 12.19 -38.03 -2.30
N VAL A 736 11.02 -37.83 -1.69
CA VAL A 736 10.17 -36.65 -1.82
C VAL A 736 10.09 -35.93 -0.49
N THR A 737 10.47 -34.65 -0.45
CA THR A 737 10.50 -33.82 0.76
C THR A 737 9.67 -32.55 0.59
N GLY A 738 8.59 -32.43 1.37
CA GLY A 738 7.75 -31.23 1.45
C GLY A 738 8.47 -30.10 2.20
N GLY A 739 8.25 -28.85 1.81
CA GLY A 739 8.89 -27.70 2.44
C GLY A 739 8.32 -27.41 3.82
N ALA A 740 9.12 -26.96 4.79
CA ALA A 740 8.59 -26.53 6.09
C ALA A 740 7.76 -25.25 5.97
N GLY A 741 6.76 -25.06 6.84
CA GLY A 741 6.05 -23.80 6.99
C GLY A 741 6.90 -22.75 7.72
N GLY A 742 6.77 -21.49 7.32
CA GLY A 742 7.50 -20.38 7.94
C GLY A 742 6.97 -20.05 9.33
N ALA A 743 7.83 -19.54 10.21
CA ALA A 743 7.40 -19.09 11.54
C ALA A 743 6.52 -17.82 11.44
N GLY A 744 5.56 -17.67 12.34
CA GLY A 744 4.83 -16.42 12.53
C GLY A 744 5.71 -15.36 13.17
N GLY A 745 5.51 -14.11 12.79
CA GLY A 745 6.23 -12.97 13.33
C GLY A 745 5.77 -12.59 14.72
N ASN A 746 6.65 -11.97 15.50
CA ASN A 746 6.31 -11.44 16.82
C ASN A 746 5.51 -10.14 16.69
N GLY A 747 4.68 -9.79 17.67
CA GLY A 747 4.11 -8.45 17.75
C GLY A 747 3.26 -8.22 18.98
N ALA A 748 2.39 -7.21 18.99
CA ALA A 748 1.44 -7.00 20.08
C ALA A 748 0.63 -8.28 20.32
N SER A 749 0.03 -8.83 19.26
CA SER A 749 -0.30 -10.25 19.17
C SER A 749 0.68 -10.97 18.24
N GLY A 750 0.95 -12.24 18.51
CA GLY A 750 1.82 -13.06 17.68
C GLY A 750 1.15 -13.50 16.38
N GLY A 751 1.90 -13.52 15.28
CA GLY A 751 1.45 -14.03 13.99
C GLY A 751 1.36 -15.56 13.97
N ALA A 752 0.46 -16.11 13.17
CA ALA A 752 0.34 -17.57 13.03
C ALA A 752 1.51 -18.16 12.22
N GLY A 753 1.95 -19.37 12.57
CA GLY A 753 2.90 -20.14 11.78
C GLY A 753 2.28 -20.68 10.50
N GLY A 754 3.09 -20.81 9.45
CA GLY A 754 2.70 -21.33 8.15
C GLY A 754 2.52 -22.85 8.15
N ALA A 755 1.67 -23.37 7.27
CA ALA A 755 1.50 -24.82 7.12
C ALA A 755 2.72 -25.45 6.42
N GLY A 756 3.06 -26.67 6.82
CA GLY A 756 4.04 -27.49 6.14
C GLY A 756 3.54 -27.99 4.78
N GLY A 757 4.50 -28.22 3.89
CA GLY A 757 4.31 -28.61 2.50
C GLY A 757 3.99 -30.08 2.33
N GLU A 758 3.18 -30.39 1.32
CA GLU A 758 2.82 -31.76 0.96
C GLU A 758 3.96 -32.47 0.21
N ALA A 759 4.09 -33.78 0.43
CA ALA A 759 5.01 -34.65 -0.28
C ALA A 759 4.24 -35.83 -0.89
N VAL A 760 4.31 -36.01 -2.21
CA VAL A 760 3.55 -37.03 -2.95
C VAL A 760 4.48 -37.87 -3.83
N THR A 761 4.32 -39.19 -3.81
CA THR A 761 4.98 -40.09 -4.78
C THR A 761 4.05 -41.14 -5.35
N SER A 762 4.15 -41.38 -6.66
CA SER A 762 3.64 -42.57 -7.33
C SER A 762 4.69 -43.69 -7.43
N GLY A 763 5.93 -43.44 -6.97
CA GLY A 763 7.04 -44.38 -7.02
C GLY A 763 7.22 -45.21 -5.74
N THR A 764 8.46 -45.64 -5.51
CA THR A 764 8.89 -46.52 -4.41
C THR A 764 9.91 -45.88 -3.47
N GLY A 765 10.11 -44.56 -3.57
CA GLY A 765 11.00 -43.81 -2.69
C GLY A 765 10.32 -43.19 -1.48
N ASN A 766 11.10 -42.83 -0.46
CA ASN A 766 10.61 -42.31 0.82
C ASN A 766 9.92 -40.94 0.66
N VAL A 767 8.91 -40.69 1.49
CA VAL A 767 8.13 -39.45 1.47
C VAL A 767 8.21 -38.80 2.85
N THR A 768 8.66 -37.55 2.91
CA THR A 768 8.70 -36.75 4.14
C THR A 768 8.01 -35.43 3.90
N ALA A 769 6.87 -35.17 4.54
CA ALA A 769 6.18 -33.90 4.40
C ALA A 769 6.78 -32.83 5.33
N GLY A 770 6.56 -31.56 4.99
CA GLY A 770 7.14 -30.45 5.75
C GLY A 770 6.47 -30.26 7.11
N ALA A 771 7.22 -29.85 8.13
CA ALA A 771 6.66 -29.46 9.42
C ALA A 771 5.93 -28.11 9.34
N GLY A 772 4.92 -27.89 10.20
CA GLY A 772 4.29 -26.59 10.38
C GLY A 772 5.21 -25.60 11.11
N GLY A 773 5.14 -24.33 10.74
CA GLY A 773 5.93 -23.26 11.38
C GLY A 773 5.42 -22.92 12.77
N ALA A 774 6.30 -22.45 13.66
CA ALA A 774 5.89 -22.00 14.99
C ALA A 774 5.08 -20.68 14.91
N GLY A 775 4.17 -20.46 15.85
CA GLY A 775 3.50 -19.17 16.04
C GLY A 775 4.44 -18.14 16.68
N GLY A 776 4.28 -16.88 16.33
CA GLY A 776 5.07 -15.77 16.87
C GLY A 776 4.65 -15.37 18.28
N THR A 777 5.50 -14.62 18.97
CA THR A 777 5.22 -14.15 20.33
C THR A 777 4.35 -12.90 20.35
N GLY A 778 3.31 -12.87 21.19
CA GLY A 778 2.55 -11.68 21.55
C GLY A 778 3.16 -10.95 22.74
N THR A 779 3.53 -9.68 22.60
CA THR A 779 4.16 -8.91 23.68
C THR A 779 3.15 -8.31 24.65
N THR A 780 1.95 -7.99 24.16
CA THR A 780 0.85 -7.38 24.94
C THR A 780 -0.49 -8.09 24.76
N GLY A 781 -0.60 -8.98 23.78
CA GLY A 781 -1.76 -9.80 23.44
C GLY A 781 -1.40 -11.28 23.31
N ALA A 782 -2.29 -12.07 22.72
CA ALA A 782 -2.13 -13.51 22.59
C ALA A 782 -0.93 -13.89 21.71
N GLY A 783 -0.30 -15.03 22.01
CA GLY A 783 0.67 -15.66 21.13
C GLY A 783 0.01 -16.25 19.88
N GLY A 784 0.76 -16.33 18.78
CA GLY A 784 0.27 -16.84 17.51
C GLY A 784 0.07 -18.35 17.53
N ALA A 785 -0.87 -18.87 16.73
CA ALA A 785 -1.05 -20.31 16.59
C ALA A 785 0.11 -20.94 15.78
N GLY A 786 0.50 -22.17 16.10
CA GLY A 786 1.41 -22.95 15.28
C GLY A 786 0.74 -23.46 14.00
N GLY A 787 1.52 -23.60 12.93
CA GLY A 787 1.06 -24.10 11.64
C GLY A 787 0.83 -25.61 11.62
N MET A 788 -0.02 -26.08 10.72
CA MET A 788 -0.25 -27.52 10.54
C MET A 788 0.93 -28.20 9.84
N GLY A 789 1.23 -29.45 10.20
CA GLY A 789 2.17 -30.29 9.47
C GLY A 789 1.64 -30.74 8.11
N GLY A 790 2.54 -30.98 7.16
CA GLY A 790 2.23 -31.36 5.79
C GLY A 790 1.78 -32.81 5.64
N ILE A 791 1.11 -33.11 4.52
CA ILE A 791 0.62 -34.45 4.19
C ILE A 791 1.70 -35.25 3.46
N ALA A 792 1.88 -36.51 3.83
CA ALA A 792 2.73 -37.47 3.11
C ALA A 792 1.86 -38.50 2.38
N SER A 793 2.01 -38.59 1.06
CA SER A 793 1.18 -39.43 0.20
C SER A 793 2.00 -40.41 -0.65
N ILE A 794 1.68 -41.70 -0.56
CA ILE A 794 2.19 -42.77 -1.44
C ILE A 794 1.02 -43.36 -2.22
N ASN A 795 1.02 -43.19 -3.54
CA ASN A 795 -0.06 -43.63 -4.43
C ASN A 795 0.20 -44.99 -5.11
N SER A 796 1.32 -45.66 -4.80
CA SER A 796 1.69 -46.95 -5.40
C SER A 796 1.54 -48.12 -4.44
N VAL A 797 0.82 -49.15 -4.90
CA VAL A 797 0.65 -50.43 -4.20
C VAL A 797 1.94 -51.26 -4.14
N ALA A 798 2.86 -51.02 -5.06
CA ALA A 798 4.15 -51.72 -5.13
C ALA A 798 5.23 -51.09 -4.22
N SER A 799 4.95 -49.94 -3.61
CA SER A 799 5.93 -49.21 -2.80
C SER A 799 6.15 -49.86 -1.44
N SER A 800 7.41 -50.02 -1.05
CA SER A 800 7.83 -50.39 0.31
C SER A 800 8.41 -49.21 1.09
N ALA A 801 8.23 -47.98 0.59
CA ALA A 801 8.84 -46.79 1.13
C ALA A 801 8.22 -46.32 2.45
N THR A 802 9.01 -45.56 3.22
CA THR A 802 8.53 -44.92 4.44
C THR A 802 7.82 -43.61 4.12
N ALA A 803 6.61 -43.40 4.65
CA ALA A 803 5.89 -42.13 4.61
C ALA A 803 5.89 -41.49 6.00
N THR A 804 6.46 -40.28 6.09
CA THR A 804 6.52 -39.46 7.30
C THR A 804 5.81 -38.15 7.05
N SER A 805 4.68 -37.90 7.71
CA SER A 805 4.00 -36.61 7.61
C SER A 805 4.62 -35.57 8.56
N GLY A 806 4.34 -34.30 8.33
CA GLY A 806 4.99 -33.21 9.07
C GLY A 806 4.48 -33.07 10.51
N ALA A 807 5.32 -32.68 11.45
CA ALA A 807 4.87 -32.28 12.78
C ALA A 807 4.12 -30.94 12.74
N GLY A 808 3.18 -30.71 13.66
CA GLY A 808 2.55 -29.42 13.86
C GLY A 808 3.50 -28.43 14.56
N GLY A 809 3.42 -27.16 14.19
CA GLY A 809 4.22 -26.10 14.77
C GLY A 809 3.79 -25.77 16.21
N ALA A 810 4.71 -25.33 17.05
CA ALA A 810 4.37 -24.88 18.40
C ALA A 810 3.59 -23.54 18.37
N GLY A 811 2.69 -23.36 19.33
CA GLY A 811 2.05 -22.06 19.58
C GLY A 811 3.02 -21.07 20.21
N GLY A 812 2.88 -19.79 19.88
CA GLY A 812 3.71 -18.72 20.40
C GLY A 812 3.34 -18.31 21.84
N ALA A 813 4.30 -17.71 22.54
CA ALA A 813 4.05 -17.12 23.86
C ALA A 813 3.20 -15.83 23.75
N GLY A 814 2.44 -15.48 24.78
CA GLY A 814 1.78 -14.18 24.87
C GLY A 814 1.05 -13.97 26.18
N THR A 815 0.16 -12.97 26.28
CA THR A 815 -0.69 -12.82 27.48
C THR A 815 -1.50 -14.08 27.69
N SER A 816 -2.16 -14.59 26.65
CA SER A 816 -2.53 -16.01 26.53
C SER A 816 -1.60 -16.70 25.53
N GLY A 817 -1.28 -17.97 25.80
CA GLY A 817 -0.48 -18.78 24.89
C GLY A 817 -1.25 -19.13 23.61
N GLY A 818 -0.55 -19.15 22.47
CA GLY A 818 -1.11 -19.58 21.19
C GLY A 818 -1.34 -21.09 21.13
N ALA A 819 -2.29 -21.56 20.32
CA ALA A 819 -2.51 -23.00 20.14
C ALA A 819 -1.38 -23.65 19.34
N GLY A 820 -1.03 -24.90 19.66
CA GLY A 820 -0.17 -25.73 18.81
C GLY A 820 -0.88 -26.18 17.54
N GLY A 821 -0.14 -26.31 16.45
CA GLY A 821 -0.65 -26.77 15.16
C GLY A 821 -0.90 -28.27 15.12
N ALA A 822 -1.80 -28.72 14.25
CA ALA A 822 -2.03 -30.15 14.05
C ALA A 822 -0.84 -30.84 13.36
N GLY A 823 -0.57 -32.08 13.75
CA GLY A 823 0.32 -32.98 13.01
C GLY A 823 -0.27 -33.36 11.64
N GLY A 824 0.59 -33.60 10.67
CA GLY A 824 0.23 -33.91 9.30
C GLY A 824 -0.29 -35.33 9.13
N THR A 825 -1.01 -35.56 8.03
CA THR A 825 -1.63 -36.86 7.72
C THR A 825 -0.74 -37.72 6.82
N VAL A 826 -0.75 -39.03 7.04
CA VAL A 826 -0.17 -40.01 6.11
C VAL A 826 -1.29 -40.67 5.30
N ILE A 827 -1.16 -40.67 3.98
CA ILE A 827 -2.01 -41.41 3.04
C ILE A 827 -1.13 -42.41 2.31
N ASN A 828 -1.35 -43.70 2.50
CA ASN A 828 -0.47 -44.72 1.95
C ASN A 828 -1.22 -45.87 1.28
N ARG A 829 -0.84 -46.15 0.03
CA ARG A 829 -1.26 -47.35 -0.71
C ARG A 829 -0.20 -48.46 -0.71
N GLY A 830 1.03 -48.21 -0.25
CA GLY A 830 2.12 -49.18 -0.23
C GLY A 830 2.21 -50.02 1.05
N THR A 831 3.35 -50.69 1.24
CA THR A 831 3.62 -51.66 2.33
C THR A 831 4.68 -51.20 3.35
N GLY A 832 5.31 -50.04 3.14
CA GLY A 832 6.38 -49.53 3.98
C GLY A 832 5.94 -48.90 5.31
N GLY A 833 6.90 -48.35 6.06
CA GLY A 833 6.68 -47.76 7.37
C GLY A 833 5.90 -46.44 7.32
N LEU A 834 5.03 -46.19 8.30
CA LEU A 834 4.17 -45.00 8.37
C LEU A 834 4.40 -44.25 9.69
N THR A 835 4.79 -42.98 9.60
CA THR A 835 5.00 -42.11 10.77
C THR A 835 4.12 -40.88 10.63
N ALA A 836 3.06 -40.81 11.44
CA ALA A 836 2.22 -39.61 11.50
C ALA A 836 2.87 -38.50 12.33
N GLY A 837 2.67 -37.27 11.90
CA GLY A 837 3.19 -36.08 12.57
C GLY A 837 2.60 -35.91 13.96
N VAL A 838 3.42 -35.50 14.91
CA VAL A 838 2.96 -35.11 16.25
C VAL A 838 2.28 -33.74 16.22
N GLY A 839 1.31 -33.53 17.09
CA GLY A 839 0.72 -32.21 17.32
C GLY A 839 1.72 -31.26 17.99
N GLY A 840 1.67 -29.99 17.62
CA GLY A 840 2.54 -28.96 18.20
C GLY A 840 2.17 -28.64 19.64
N ALA A 841 3.16 -28.22 20.44
CA ALA A 841 2.91 -27.77 21.81
C ALA A 841 2.12 -26.46 21.84
N GLY A 842 1.25 -26.29 22.84
CA GLY A 842 0.62 -25.01 23.15
C GLY A 842 1.64 -24.00 23.70
N GLY A 843 1.46 -22.73 23.37
CA GLY A 843 2.33 -21.64 23.79
C GLY A 843 2.13 -21.24 25.25
N THR A 844 3.08 -20.50 25.81
CA THR A 844 3.03 -20.05 27.20
C THR A 844 2.21 -18.77 27.35
N GLY A 845 1.24 -18.75 28.27
CA GLY A 845 0.52 -17.55 28.71
C GLY A 845 1.23 -16.87 29.88
N THR A 846 1.65 -15.62 29.74
CA THR A 846 2.39 -14.90 30.79
C THR A 846 1.48 -14.38 31.90
N THR A 847 0.26 -13.98 31.56
CA THR A 847 -0.74 -13.46 32.51
C THR A 847 -2.10 -14.15 32.39
N GLY A 848 -2.39 -14.80 31.27
CA GLY A 848 -3.62 -15.54 30.96
C GLY A 848 -3.37 -17.04 30.81
N ALA A 849 -4.30 -17.74 30.18
CA ALA A 849 -4.21 -19.19 30.01
C ALA A 849 -3.06 -19.61 29.08
N GLY A 850 -2.49 -20.79 29.33
CA GLY A 850 -1.62 -21.46 28.38
C GLY A 850 -2.38 -21.92 27.14
N GLY A 851 -1.69 -22.02 26.01
CA GLY A 851 -2.30 -22.44 24.75
C GLY A 851 -2.64 -23.93 24.72
N THR A 852 -3.61 -24.34 23.91
CA THR A 852 -3.93 -25.76 23.74
C THR A 852 -2.89 -26.46 22.87
N GLY A 853 -2.55 -27.70 23.17
CA GLY A 853 -1.73 -28.54 22.29
C GLY A 853 -2.48 -28.93 21.01
N GLY A 854 -1.75 -29.10 19.91
CA GLY A 854 -2.31 -29.49 18.62
C GLY A 854 -2.67 -30.97 18.55
N THR A 855 -3.59 -31.34 17.66
CA THR A 855 -3.94 -32.76 17.45
C THR A 855 -2.82 -33.50 16.74
N GLY A 856 -2.61 -34.77 17.08
CA GLY A 856 -1.72 -35.65 16.33
C GLY A 856 -2.26 -36.00 14.95
N GLY A 857 -1.35 -36.32 14.03
CA GLY A 857 -1.63 -36.63 12.63
C GLY A 857 -2.34 -37.96 12.45
N ALA A 858 -3.24 -38.03 11.46
CA ALA A 858 -3.94 -39.26 11.13
C ALA A 858 -3.14 -40.15 10.16
N VAL A 859 -3.47 -41.43 10.13
CA VAL A 859 -2.98 -42.38 9.13
C VAL A 859 -4.14 -43.06 8.41
N PHE A 860 -4.12 -42.99 7.08
CA PHE A 860 -5.03 -43.70 6.18
C PHE A 860 -4.21 -44.67 5.33
N ALA A 861 -4.33 -45.96 5.62
CA ALA A 861 -3.65 -47.02 4.87
C ALA A 861 -4.67 -47.79 4.03
N ALA A 862 -4.45 -47.96 2.73
CA ALA A 862 -5.45 -48.52 1.82
C ALA A 862 -5.18 -49.96 1.33
N ASP A 863 -4.05 -50.59 1.68
CA ASP A 863 -3.62 -51.86 1.08
C ASP A 863 -3.17 -52.94 2.09
N SER A 864 -3.07 -54.20 1.62
CA SER A 864 -3.04 -55.42 2.43
C SER A 864 -1.70 -56.02 2.81
N GLY A 865 -0.60 -55.39 2.40
CA GLY A 865 0.75 -55.94 2.60
C GLY A 865 1.54 -55.40 3.79
N THR A 866 1.07 -54.36 4.51
CA THR A 866 1.79 -53.82 5.68
C THR A 866 1.79 -54.83 6.85
N THR A 867 2.96 -55.28 7.30
CA THR A 867 3.07 -56.18 8.48
C THR A 867 3.41 -55.45 9.78
N MET A 868 3.78 -54.18 9.68
CA MET A 868 4.17 -53.34 10.83
C MET A 868 2.94 -52.72 11.49
N THR A 869 3.03 -52.48 12.80
CA THR A 869 1.99 -51.74 13.52
C THR A 869 2.07 -50.27 13.17
N VAL A 870 0.96 -49.71 12.71
CA VAL A 870 0.82 -48.31 12.34
C VAL A 870 0.41 -47.50 13.56
N VAL A 871 1.08 -46.38 13.83
CA VAL A 871 0.78 -45.54 15.00
C VAL A 871 0.33 -44.15 14.54
N GLY A 872 -0.80 -43.68 15.07
CA GLY A 872 -1.26 -42.30 14.88
C GLY A 872 -0.35 -41.31 15.60
N GLY A 873 -0.30 -40.06 15.14
CA GLY A 873 0.56 -39.05 15.75
C GLY A 873 0.15 -38.76 17.20
N ALA A 874 1.10 -38.50 18.09
CA ALA A 874 0.77 -38.05 19.45
C ALA A 874 0.18 -36.62 19.42
N GLY A 875 -0.78 -36.34 20.31
CA GLY A 875 -1.25 -34.99 20.57
C GLY A 875 -0.19 -34.14 21.26
N GLY A 876 -0.13 -32.86 20.93
CA GLY A 876 0.82 -31.92 21.52
C GLY A 876 0.48 -31.60 22.98
N PRO A 877 1.47 -31.29 23.82
CA PRO A 877 1.21 -30.88 25.20
C PRO A 877 0.56 -29.49 25.24
N GLY A 878 -0.28 -29.26 26.24
CA GLY A 878 -0.81 -27.93 26.57
C GLY A 878 0.27 -27.00 27.13
N GLY A 879 0.11 -25.71 26.86
CA GLY A 879 1.04 -24.67 27.30
C GLY A 879 0.87 -24.29 28.76
N THR A 880 1.92 -23.70 29.33
CA THR A 880 1.88 -23.17 30.69
C THR A 880 1.16 -21.83 30.73
N GLY A 881 0.49 -21.48 31.82
CA GLY A 881 -0.08 -20.14 32.01
C GLY A 881 -0.73 -19.97 33.38
N SER A 882 -1.48 -18.89 33.58
CA SER A 882 -2.26 -18.69 34.81
C SER A 882 -3.17 -19.90 35.06
N SER A 883 -3.91 -20.33 34.05
CA SER A 883 -4.42 -21.70 33.95
C SER A 883 -3.66 -22.46 32.87
N GLY A 884 -3.42 -23.75 33.09
CA GLY A 884 -2.76 -24.59 32.10
C GLY A 884 -3.63 -24.81 30.85
N GLY A 885 -3.01 -24.84 29.68
CA GLY A 885 -3.70 -25.17 28.43
C GLY A 885 -4.01 -26.66 28.31
N ASN A 886 -5.03 -27.04 27.56
CA ASN A 886 -5.38 -28.46 27.38
C ASN A 886 -4.38 -29.16 26.44
N GLY A 887 -4.10 -30.43 26.70
CA GLY A 887 -3.37 -31.30 25.77
C GLY A 887 -4.19 -31.60 24.52
N GLY A 888 -3.50 -31.76 23.38
CA GLY A 888 -4.12 -32.08 22.10
C GLY A 888 -4.51 -33.55 22.00
N ASN A 889 -5.48 -33.87 21.13
CA ASN A 889 -5.92 -35.25 20.93
C ASN A 889 -4.90 -36.05 20.11
N GLY A 890 -4.78 -37.34 20.39
CA GLY A 890 -4.01 -38.28 19.57
C GLY A 890 -4.63 -38.51 18.20
N GLY A 891 -3.78 -38.78 17.22
CA GLY A 891 -4.16 -39.00 15.83
C GLY A 891 -4.85 -40.34 15.60
N GLN A 892 -5.81 -40.34 14.69
CA GLN A 892 -6.58 -41.53 14.33
C GLN A 892 -5.80 -42.42 13.35
N VAL A 893 -5.95 -43.74 13.47
CA VAL A 893 -5.53 -44.70 12.45
C VAL A 893 -6.76 -45.38 11.86
N ILE A 894 -6.99 -45.16 10.56
CA ILE A 894 -8.08 -45.81 9.82
C ILE A 894 -7.49 -46.86 8.87
N GLY A 895 -7.64 -48.12 9.31
CA GLY A 895 -7.80 -49.29 8.46
C GLY A 895 -6.60 -49.78 7.65
N PRO A 896 -5.50 -50.25 8.26
CA PRO A 896 -4.63 -51.17 7.51
C PRO A 896 -5.48 -52.37 7.07
N PHE A 897 -5.54 -52.58 5.75
CA PHE A 897 -6.17 -53.76 5.17
C PHE A 897 -5.24 -54.97 5.27
N SER A 898 -4.45 -55.11 6.34
CA SER A 898 -3.30 -56.04 6.40
C SER A 898 -3.23 -56.81 7.74
N THR A 899 -2.15 -57.57 7.93
CA THR A 899 -1.84 -58.30 9.17
C THR A 899 -1.17 -57.42 10.24
N GLY A 900 -0.65 -56.25 9.88
CA GLY A 900 -0.09 -55.27 10.81
C GLY A 900 -1.14 -54.61 11.69
N GLY A 901 -0.80 -54.31 12.95
CA GLY A 901 -1.74 -53.66 13.88
C GLY A 901 -1.98 -52.17 13.60
N ALA A 902 -2.99 -51.58 14.23
CA ALA A 902 -3.23 -50.14 14.27
C ALA A 902 -3.23 -49.68 15.73
N THR A 903 -2.46 -48.63 16.05
CA THR A 903 -2.44 -48.00 17.37
C THR A 903 -2.80 -46.53 17.22
N GLY A 904 -3.84 -46.08 17.90
CA GLY A 904 -4.19 -44.67 17.94
C GLY A 904 -3.09 -43.86 18.63
N GLY A 905 -2.90 -42.60 18.23
CA GLY A 905 -1.90 -41.74 18.87
C GLY A 905 -2.24 -41.46 20.33
N THR A 906 -1.23 -41.21 21.17
CA THR A 906 -1.50 -40.82 22.56
C THR A 906 -2.02 -39.39 22.65
N GLY A 907 -2.90 -39.10 23.60
CA GLY A 907 -3.30 -37.75 23.94
C GLY A 907 -2.12 -36.97 24.55
N GLY A 908 -2.07 -35.67 24.28
CA GLY A 908 -1.07 -34.76 24.84
C GLY A 908 -1.33 -34.47 26.31
N THR A 909 -0.29 -34.16 27.06
CA THR A 909 -0.43 -33.80 28.48
C THR A 909 -1.05 -32.42 28.65
N GLY A 910 -1.85 -32.22 29.70
CA GLY A 910 -2.29 -30.89 30.10
C GLY A 910 -1.14 -29.99 30.54
N GLY A 911 -1.27 -28.69 30.28
CA GLY A 911 -0.28 -27.68 30.64
C GLY A 911 -0.34 -27.26 32.10
N THR A 912 0.69 -26.58 32.58
CA THR A 912 0.76 -26.17 33.99
C THR A 912 0.04 -24.84 34.26
N GLY A 913 -0.73 -24.79 35.34
CA GLY A 913 -1.38 -23.58 35.87
C GLY A 913 -0.54 -22.97 37.01
N THR A 914 0.05 -21.80 36.80
CA THR A 914 0.94 -21.18 37.79
C THR A 914 0.19 -20.58 38.98
N THR A 915 -1.03 -20.10 38.76
CA THR A 915 -1.90 -19.51 39.79
C THR A 915 -3.28 -20.15 39.85
N GLY A 916 -3.76 -20.68 38.72
CA GLY A 916 -5.03 -21.37 38.52
C GLY A 916 -4.88 -22.89 38.40
N ALA A 917 -5.88 -23.54 37.81
CA ALA A 917 -5.89 -24.98 37.61
C ALA A 917 -4.96 -25.41 36.45
N GLY A 918 -4.44 -26.63 36.53
CA GLY A 918 -3.75 -27.26 35.41
C GLY A 918 -4.71 -27.65 34.28
N GLY A 919 -4.20 -27.74 33.06
CA GLY A 919 -4.99 -28.08 31.88
C GLY A 919 -5.40 -29.55 31.84
N THR A 920 -6.44 -29.88 31.08
CA THR A 920 -6.86 -31.28 30.91
C THR A 920 -5.93 -32.01 29.94
N GLY A 921 -5.69 -33.30 30.16
CA GLY A 921 -5.05 -34.16 29.18
C GLY A 921 -5.91 -34.36 27.93
N GLY A 922 -5.29 -34.51 26.77
CA GLY A 922 -5.96 -34.76 25.50
C GLY A 922 -6.47 -36.20 25.39
N THR A 923 -7.46 -36.44 24.53
CA THR A 923 -7.96 -37.81 24.32
C THR A 923 -7.00 -38.64 23.47
N GLY A 924 -6.90 -39.94 23.73
CA GLY A 924 -6.22 -40.87 22.84
C GLY A 924 -6.92 -41.00 21.50
N GLY A 925 -6.14 -41.27 20.45
CA GLY A 925 -6.64 -41.47 19.09
C GLY A 925 -7.35 -42.80 18.91
N ASN A 926 -8.30 -42.86 17.98
CA ASN A 926 -9.00 -44.10 17.66
C ASN A 926 -8.16 -44.98 16.73
N ALA A 927 -8.33 -46.30 16.84
CA ALA A 927 -7.70 -47.27 15.96
C ALA A 927 -8.74 -48.21 15.33
N GLU A 928 -8.57 -48.46 14.04
CA GLU A 928 -9.41 -49.37 13.28
C GLU A 928 -8.56 -50.32 12.42
N THR A 929 -8.81 -51.63 12.46
CA THR A 929 -8.18 -52.62 11.55
C THR A 929 -9.23 -53.42 10.77
N ARG A 930 -8.97 -53.74 9.49
CA ARG A 930 -9.95 -54.44 8.61
C ARG A 930 -9.66 -55.92 8.32
N LEU A 931 -8.54 -56.44 8.82
CA LEU A 931 -8.02 -57.78 8.58
C LEU A 931 -7.52 -58.43 9.89
N SER A 932 -6.38 -59.11 9.92
CA SER A 932 -5.97 -59.91 11.09
C SER A 932 -5.15 -59.16 12.13
N GLY A 933 -4.76 -57.91 11.88
CA GLY A 933 -4.00 -57.08 12.83
C GLY A 933 -4.82 -56.56 14.00
N ASN A 934 -4.18 -56.37 15.16
CA ASN A 934 -4.82 -55.84 16.37
C ASN A 934 -5.08 -54.32 16.24
N ALA A 935 -6.24 -53.85 16.71
CA ALA A 935 -6.54 -52.44 16.90
C ALA A 935 -6.34 -52.06 18.37
N THR A 936 -5.51 -51.06 18.65
CA THR A 936 -5.24 -50.55 19.99
C THR A 936 -5.56 -49.06 20.04
N GLY A 937 -6.53 -48.65 20.85
CA GLY A 937 -6.82 -47.24 21.08
C GLY A 937 -5.64 -46.53 21.74
N GLY A 938 -5.41 -45.26 21.40
CA GLY A 938 -4.34 -44.49 22.02
C GLY A 938 -4.62 -44.21 23.50
N ALA A 939 -3.58 -44.11 24.32
CA ALA A 939 -3.76 -43.70 25.72
C ALA A 939 -4.18 -42.22 25.81
N GLY A 940 -5.02 -41.88 26.78
CA GLY A 940 -5.32 -40.49 27.13
C GLY A 940 -4.10 -39.80 27.75
N GLY A 941 -3.95 -38.51 27.50
CA GLY A 941 -2.88 -37.71 28.10
C GLY A 941 -3.12 -37.46 29.58
N SER A 942 -2.07 -37.27 30.37
CA SER A 942 -2.21 -36.89 31.77
C SER A 942 -2.69 -35.44 31.91
N GLY A 943 -3.34 -35.13 33.03
CA GLY A 943 -3.64 -33.75 33.42
C GLY A 943 -2.38 -32.93 33.67
N GLY A 944 -2.51 -31.60 33.65
CA GLY A 944 -1.45 -30.68 34.02
C GLY A 944 -1.48 -30.32 35.50
N THR A 945 -0.34 -29.93 36.08
CA THR A 945 -0.30 -29.47 37.49
C THR A 945 -0.86 -28.05 37.62
N GLY A 946 -1.43 -27.69 38.78
CA GLY A 946 -1.91 -26.32 38.99
C GLY A 946 -2.03 -25.94 40.46
N ALA A 947 -1.70 -24.69 40.78
CA ALA A 947 -1.75 -24.18 42.16
C ALA A 947 -3.18 -24.12 42.73
N ALA A 948 -4.18 -23.81 41.91
CA ALA A 948 -5.59 -23.82 42.33
C ALA A 948 -6.29 -25.17 42.13
N GLY A 949 -5.58 -26.17 41.57
CA GLY A 949 -6.10 -27.52 41.33
C GLY A 949 -5.38 -28.22 40.18
N GLY A 950 -5.26 -29.54 40.26
CA GLY A 950 -4.70 -30.35 39.20
C GLY A 950 -5.70 -30.57 38.06
N GLY A 951 -5.20 -30.64 36.83
CA GLY A 951 -5.99 -30.94 35.65
C GLY A 951 -6.41 -32.41 35.60
N SER A 952 -7.54 -32.68 34.94
CA SER A 952 -8.02 -34.04 34.71
C SER A 952 -7.25 -34.75 33.61
N GLY A 953 -7.10 -36.07 33.72
CA GLY A 953 -6.60 -36.90 32.63
C GLY A 953 -7.58 -36.99 31.46
N GLY A 954 -7.05 -37.21 30.26
CA GLY A 954 -7.82 -37.39 29.04
C GLY A 954 -8.37 -38.80 28.86
N ASN A 955 -9.41 -38.96 28.05
CA ASN A 955 -9.98 -40.28 27.80
C ASN A 955 -9.09 -41.12 26.88
N GLY A 956 -9.08 -42.44 27.07
CA GLY A 956 -8.49 -43.38 26.14
C GLY A 956 -9.25 -43.45 24.82
N GLY A 957 -8.52 -43.71 23.73
CA GLY A 957 -9.08 -43.85 22.39
C GLY A 957 -9.80 -45.17 22.19
N ASN A 958 -10.74 -45.21 21.25
CA ASN A 958 -11.51 -46.41 20.94
C ASN A 958 -10.76 -47.32 19.96
N ALA A 959 -11.02 -48.62 20.04
CA ALA A 959 -10.48 -49.63 19.13
C ALA A 959 -11.60 -50.42 18.44
N SER A 960 -11.47 -50.61 17.13
CA SER A 960 -12.37 -51.46 16.34
C SER A 960 -11.56 -52.42 15.47
N ALA A 961 -11.79 -53.73 15.61
CA ALA A 961 -11.13 -54.74 14.78
C ALA A 961 -12.18 -55.54 13.99
N PHE A 962 -11.99 -55.62 12.67
CA PHE A 962 -12.84 -56.40 11.77
C PHE A 962 -12.12 -57.68 11.32
N ARG A 963 -12.67 -58.86 11.65
CA ARG A 963 -12.12 -60.24 11.45
C ARG A 963 -11.34 -60.82 12.64
N THR A 964 -10.05 -61.17 12.49
CA THR A 964 -9.34 -62.06 13.45
C THR A 964 -8.41 -61.32 14.41
N GLY A 965 -8.23 -60.01 14.26
CA GLY A 965 -7.44 -59.20 15.19
C GLY A 965 -8.18 -58.85 16.47
N ASN A 966 -7.44 -58.60 17.55
CA ASN A 966 -8.01 -58.12 18.82
C ASN A 966 -8.30 -56.62 18.78
N ALA A 967 -9.29 -56.16 19.54
CA ALA A 967 -9.52 -54.74 19.80
C ALA A 967 -9.22 -54.44 21.27
N ILE A 968 -8.35 -53.45 21.52
CA ILE A 968 -7.90 -53.06 22.86
C ILE A 968 -8.14 -51.56 23.02
N GLY A 969 -9.08 -51.16 23.87
CA GLY A 969 -9.35 -49.76 24.17
C GLY A 969 -8.15 -49.11 24.86
N GLY A 970 -7.91 -47.83 24.56
CA GLY A 970 -6.81 -47.08 25.16
C GLY A 970 -7.02 -46.84 26.65
N ALA A 971 -5.96 -46.80 27.44
CA ALA A 971 -6.06 -46.41 28.85
C ALA A 971 -6.44 -44.93 28.99
N GLY A 972 -7.26 -44.60 29.98
CA GLY A 972 -7.49 -43.22 30.41
C GLY A 972 -6.22 -42.63 31.03
N GLY A 973 -5.99 -41.34 30.79
CA GLY A 973 -4.86 -40.62 31.37
C GLY A 973 -5.05 -40.35 32.86
N ASP A 974 -3.95 -40.25 33.58
CA ASP A 974 -3.99 -39.91 35.01
C ASP A 974 -4.31 -38.42 35.22
N GLY A 975 -4.99 -38.10 36.32
CA GLY A 975 -5.08 -36.73 36.81
C GLY A 975 -3.71 -36.21 37.27
N ALA A 976 -3.60 -34.91 37.51
CA ALA A 976 -2.38 -34.31 38.05
C ALA A 976 -2.57 -33.67 39.42
N SER A 977 -1.47 -33.42 40.12
CA SER A 977 -1.53 -32.91 41.49
C SER A 977 -1.98 -31.45 41.54
N GLY A 978 -2.86 -31.11 42.49
CA GLY A 978 -3.20 -29.73 42.83
C GLY A 978 -2.25 -29.06 43.83
N GLY A 979 -1.14 -29.73 44.18
CA GLY A 979 -0.23 -29.29 45.22
C GLY A 979 -0.89 -29.23 46.61
N ILE A 980 -0.36 -28.39 47.49
CA ILE A 980 -0.88 -28.21 48.86
C ILE A 980 -2.06 -27.23 48.94
N THR A 981 -2.35 -26.51 47.85
CA THR A 981 -3.33 -25.41 47.83
C THR A 981 -4.61 -25.74 47.05
N GLY A 982 -4.58 -26.67 46.09
CA GLY A 982 -5.72 -27.03 45.24
C GLY A 982 -6.08 -28.52 45.25
N PRO A 983 -7.31 -28.90 44.83
CA PRO A 983 -7.74 -30.29 44.73
C PRO A 983 -6.95 -31.05 43.65
N GLY A 984 -6.80 -32.36 43.81
CA GLY A 984 -6.18 -33.21 42.79
C GLY A 984 -7.10 -33.47 41.60
N GLY A 985 -6.52 -33.61 40.41
CA GLY A 985 -7.25 -33.88 39.18
C GLY A 985 -7.81 -35.31 39.12
N SER A 986 -8.93 -35.48 38.42
CA SER A 986 -9.53 -36.81 38.18
C SER A 986 -8.85 -37.55 37.03
N GLY A 987 -8.82 -38.88 37.09
CA GLY A 987 -8.41 -39.73 35.98
C GLY A 987 -9.44 -39.75 34.85
N GLY A 988 -8.96 -39.95 33.61
CA GLY A 988 -9.79 -40.06 32.41
C GLY A 988 -10.41 -41.44 32.24
N ALA A 989 -11.48 -41.55 31.46
CA ALA A 989 -12.11 -42.83 31.18
C ALA A 989 -11.26 -43.69 30.22
N GLY A 990 -11.32 -45.01 30.37
CA GLY A 990 -10.77 -45.95 29.41
C GLY A 990 -11.59 -45.98 28.12
N GLY A 991 -10.92 -46.19 26.99
CA GLY A 991 -11.54 -46.27 25.67
C GLY A 991 -12.30 -47.57 25.44
N SER A 992 -13.29 -47.54 24.57
CA SER A 992 -14.09 -48.72 24.22
C SER A 992 -13.38 -49.61 23.20
N ALA A 993 -13.66 -50.91 23.25
CA ALA A 993 -13.18 -51.89 22.30
C ALA A 993 -14.32 -52.65 21.65
N THR A 994 -14.31 -52.72 20.32
CA THR A 994 -15.31 -53.45 19.54
C THR A 994 -14.63 -54.44 18.61
N VAL A 995 -15.07 -55.69 18.67
CA VAL A 995 -14.72 -56.72 17.70
C VAL A 995 -15.98 -57.05 16.88
N ASP A 996 -15.96 -56.66 15.60
CA ASP A 996 -17.07 -56.79 14.66
C ASP A 996 -16.73 -57.83 13.59
N LEU A 997 -17.60 -58.81 13.31
CA LEU A 997 -17.25 -59.96 12.46
C LEU A 997 -18.26 -60.37 11.39
N LEU A 998 -17.66 -60.73 10.25
CA LEU A 998 -18.19 -61.50 9.12
C LEU A 998 -17.71 -62.98 9.11
N ASN A 999 -16.90 -63.45 10.08
CA ASN A 999 -16.29 -64.81 10.05
C ASN A 999 -16.48 -65.60 11.36
N VAL A 1000 -17.15 -66.75 11.28
CA VAL A 1000 -17.72 -67.51 12.41
C VAL A 1000 -16.71 -68.33 13.26
N GLY A 1001 -15.41 -68.24 12.98
CA GLY A 1001 -14.36 -69.05 13.62
C GLY A 1001 -13.24 -68.27 14.33
N SER A 1002 -13.39 -66.97 14.54
CA SER A 1002 -12.38 -66.10 15.18
C SER A 1002 -12.36 -66.22 16.70
N THR A 1003 -11.17 -66.24 17.31
CA THR A 1003 -10.96 -66.16 18.77
C THR A 1003 -10.54 -64.76 19.24
N ALA A 1004 -10.83 -63.72 18.45
CA ALA A 1004 -10.45 -62.35 18.78
C ALA A 1004 -11.06 -61.88 20.12
N THR A 1005 -10.33 -60.98 20.80
CA THR A 1005 -10.71 -60.39 22.08
C THR A 1005 -11.01 -58.91 21.94
N ALA A 1006 -12.13 -58.46 22.51
CA ALA A 1006 -12.41 -57.07 22.81
C ALA A 1006 -12.01 -56.80 24.27
N THR A 1007 -11.08 -55.88 24.50
CA THR A 1007 -10.62 -55.48 25.84
C THR A 1007 -10.83 -54.00 26.04
N GLY A 1008 -11.72 -53.62 26.93
CA GLY A 1008 -11.94 -52.21 27.29
C GLY A 1008 -10.70 -51.62 27.94
N GLY A 1009 -10.43 -50.33 27.69
CA GLY A 1009 -9.29 -49.65 28.28
C GLY A 1009 -9.43 -49.46 29.79
N ALA A 1010 -8.32 -49.47 30.53
CA ALA A 1010 -8.36 -49.13 31.96
C ALA A 1010 -8.67 -47.64 32.15
N GLY A 1011 -9.40 -47.29 33.21
CA GLY A 1011 -9.56 -45.91 33.65
C GLY A 1011 -8.28 -45.36 34.27
N GLY A 1012 -8.02 -44.07 34.07
CA GLY A 1012 -6.86 -43.39 34.64
C GLY A 1012 -7.00 -43.16 36.14
N ASN A 1013 -5.89 -43.00 36.84
CA ASN A 1013 -5.88 -42.74 38.27
C ASN A 1013 -6.18 -41.26 38.57
N GLY A 1014 -6.85 -41.01 39.69
CA GLY A 1014 -6.89 -39.68 40.28
C GLY A 1014 -5.52 -39.26 40.84
N ALA A 1015 -5.36 -37.97 41.11
CA ALA A 1015 -4.13 -37.44 41.70
C ALA A 1015 -4.36 -36.75 43.06
N GLY A 1016 -3.28 -36.60 43.82
CA GLY A 1016 -3.31 -35.99 45.15
C GLY A 1016 -3.47 -34.47 45.11
N GLY A 1017 -4.06 -33.92 46.18
CA GLY A 1017 -4.23 -32.47 46.38
C GLY A 1017 -4.84 -32.20 47.75
N THR A 1018 -5.45 -31.03 47.94
CA THR A 1018 -6.21 -30.75 49.17
C THR A 1018 -7.30 -31.80 49.38
N THR A 1019 -8.15 -32.04 48.38
CA THR A 1019 -8.97 -33.26 48.21
C THR A 1019 -8.34 -34.18 47.17
N GLY A 1020 -8.55 -35.50 47.33
CA GLY A 1020 -8.10 -36.49 46.36
C GLY A 1020 -8.95 -36.48 45.08
N GLY A 1021 -8.30 -36.60 43.92
CA GLY A 1021 -8.98 -36.75 42.64
C GLY A 1021 -9.61 -38.15 42.47
N ASN A 1022 -10.73 -38.22 41.74
CA ASN A 1022 -11.42 -39.48 41.46
C ASN A 1022 -10.69 -40.28 40.37
N GLY A 1023 -10.76 -41.61 40.45
CA GLY A 1023 -10.36 -42.51 39.36
C GLY A 1023 -11.37 -42.52 38.21
N GLY A 1024 -10.88 -42.73 36.99
CA GLY A 1024 -11.69 -42.80 35.78
C GLY A 1024 -12.38 -44.15 35.61
N GLY A 1025 -13.50 -44.19 34.88
CA GLY A 1025 -14.20 -45.43 34.56
C GLY A 1025 -13.44 -46.30 33.55
N GLY A 1026 -13.57 -47.62 33.65
CA GLY A 1026 -13.07 -48.56 32.65
C GLY A 1026 -13.93 -48.55 31.38
N GLY A 1027 -13.29 -48.86 30.25
CA GLY A 1027 -13.92 -48.86 28.94
C GLY A 1027 -14.83 -50.07 28.69
N LEU A 1028 -15.82 -49.88 27.82
CA LEU A 1028 -16.72 -50.93 27.35
C LEU A 1028 -15.99 -51.90 26.40
N ALA A 1029 -16.28 -53.19 26.52
CA ALA A 1029 -15.88 -54.19 25.54
C ALA A 1029 -17.11 -54.83 24.89
N THR A 1030 -17.19 -54.80 23.56
CA THR A 1030 -18.28 -55.41 22.80
C THR A 1030 -17.73 -56.45 21.82
N ALA A 1031 -18.27 -57.66 21.87
CA ALA A 1031 -17.88 -58.77 21.00
C ALA A 1031 -19.11 -59.36 20.31
N ILE A 1032 -19.17 -59.28 18.98
CA ILE A 1032 -20.40 -59.54 18.20
C ILE A 1032 -20.42 -60.97 17.59
N SER A 1033 -19.57 -61.89 18.07
CA SER A 1033 -19.57 -63.31 17.67
C SER A 1033 -19.57 -64.27 18.87
N ALA A 1034 -20.16 -65.46 18.69
CA ALA A 1034 -20.26 -66.50 19.72
C ALA A 1034 -18.92 -67.12 20.15
N THR A 1035 -17.85 -66.96 19.36
CA THR A 1035 -16.51 -67.51 19.62
C THR A 1035 -15.50 -66.46 20.12
N THR A 1036 -15.91 -65.19 20.20
CA THR A 1036 -15.07 -64.06 20.63
C THR A 1036 -15.32 -63.71 22.09
N PHE A 1037 -14.33 -63.10 22.74
CA PHE A 1037 -14.37 -62.75 24.17
C PHE A 1037 -14.43 -61.24 24.37
N ALA A 1038 -15.18 -60.81 25.38
CA ALA A 1038 -15.26 -59.41 25.81
C ALA A 1038 -14.77 -59.28 27.26
N THR A 1039 -13.83 -58.38 27.49
CA THR A 1039 -13.25 -58.08 28.80
C THR A 1039 -13.38 -56.59 29.07
N GLY A 1040 -14.24 -56.20 30.01
CA GLY A 1040 -14.42 -54.81 30.38
C GLY A 1040 -13.17 -54.23 31.03
N GLY A 1041 -12.91 -52.94 30.82
CA GLY A 1041 -11.73 -52.29 31.37
C GLY A 1041 -11.79 -52.10 32.89
N ASN A 1042 -10.66 -52.14 33.59
CA ASN A 1042 -10.63 -51.85 35.03
C ASN A 1042 -10.86 -50.36 35.30
N GLY A 1043 -11.52 -50.03 36.41
CA GLY A 1043 -11.65 -48.67 36.90
C GLY A 1043 -10.35 -48.16 37.54
N GLY A 1044 -10.09 -46.87 37.40
CA GLY A 1044 -8.90 -46.21 37.95
C GLY A 1044 -8.97 -45.99 39.45
N THR A 1045 -7.82 -45.86 40.09
CA THR A 1045 -7.75 -45.63 41.54
C THR A 1045 -8.05 -44.18 41.92
N GLY A 1046 -8.76 -43.97 43.03
CA GLY A 1046 -8.94 -42.66 43.64
C GLY A 1046 -7.71 -42.27 44.45
N ALA A 1047 -7.39 -40.98 44.50
CA ALA A 1047 -6.20 -40.49 45.18
C ALA A 1047 -6.45 -39.98 46.60
N ASN A 1048 -5.36 -39.82 47.35
CA ASN A 1048 -5.42 -39.36 48.74
C ASN A 1048 -5.65 -37.84 48.84
N GLY A 1049 -6.46 -37.42 49.81
CA GLY A 1049 -6.54 -36.02 50.25
C GLY A 1049 -5.42 -35.70 51.24
N SER A 1050 -4.84 -34.50 51.15
CA SER A 1050 -3.74 -34.06 52.03
C SER A 1050 -4.14 -33.02 53.06
N ALA A 1051 -5.25 -32.31 52.84
CA ALA A 1051 -5.71 -31.25 53.75
C ALA A 1051 -6.55 -31.81 54.92
N THR A 1052 -6.56 -31.08 56.04
CA THR A 1052 -7.35 -31.43 57.22
C THR A 1052 -8.84 -31.45 56.86
N SER A 1053 -9.55 -32.51 57.27
CA SER A 1053 -10.96 -32.76 56.96
C SER A 1053 -11.30 -32.92 55.47
N ALA A 1054 -10.31 -33.04 54.59
CA ALA A 1054 -10.54 -33.24 53.16
C ALA A 1054 -10.70 -34.72 52.80
N ASN A 1055 -11.66 -35.03 51.93
CA ASN A 1055 -11.97 -36.39 51.53
C ASN A 1055 -10.97 -36.94 50.50
N GLY A 1056 -10.79 -38.26 50.54
CA GLY A 1056 -10.12 -39.01 49.47
C GLY A 1056 -11.01 -39.11 48.22
N GLY A 1057 -10.39 -39.34 47.07
CA GLY A 1057 -11.10 -39.52 45.80
C GLY A 1057 -11.77 -40.89 45.70
N ASN A 1058 -12.87 -40.96 44.95
CA ASN A 1058 -13.55 -42.20 44.65
C ASN A 1058 -12.78 -43.03 43.62
N GLY A 1059 -12.84 -44.36 43.73
CA GLY A 1059 -12.41 -45.27 42.68
C GLY A 1059 -13.38 -45.24 41.49
N GLY A 1060 -12.85 -45.41 40.29
CA GLY A 1060 -13.66 -45.46 39.07
C GLY A 1060 -14.37 -46.80 38.89
N ASN A 1061 -15.52 -46.81 38.22
CA ASN A 1061 -16.25 -48.05 37.94
C ASN A 1061 -15.52 -48.89 36.89
N GLY A 1062 -15.58 -50.22 37.00
CA GLY A 1062 -15.16 -51.14 35.95
C GLY A 1062 -16.10 -51.07 34.75
N GLY A 1063 -15.54 -51.26 33.56
CA GLY A 1063 -16.27 -51.27 32.29
C GLY A 1063 -17.06 -52.55 32.09
N ASN A 1064 -18.16 -52.44 31.34
CA ASN A 1064 -19.00 -53.58 31.00
C ASN A 1064 -18.38 -54.44 29.89
N ALA A 1065 -18.83 -55.68 29.81
CA ALA A 1065 -18.54 -56.59 28.72
C ALA A 1065 -19.84 -57.09 28.09
N ASP A 1066 -19.99 -56.89 26.78
CA ASP A 1066 -21.16 -57.27 26.00
C ASP A 1066 -20.75 -58.33 24.96
N PRO A 1067 -20.59 -59.60 25.36
CA PRO A 1067 -20.37 -60.72 24.45
C PRO A 1067 -21.69 -61.25 23.86
N VAL A 1068 -21.63 -62.02 22.78
CA VAL A 1068 -22.79 -62.79 22.28
C VAL A 1068 -23.20 -63.92 23.24
N THR A 1069 -22.25 -64.46 24.00
CA THR A 1069 -22.48 -65.53 24.99
C THR A 1069 -21.90 -65.12 26.34
N LEU A 1070 -22.70 -65.19 27.42
CA LEU A 1070 -22.29 -64.73 28.76
C LEU A 1070 -21.00 -65.38 29.26
N ALA A 1071 -20.73 -66.64 28.91
CA ALA A 1071 -19.51 -67.36 29.30
C ALA A 1071 -18.22 -66.75 28.73
N ASN A 1072 -18.33 -65.94 27.67
CA ASN A 1072 -17.20 -65.29 27.01
C ASN A 1072 -17.02 -63.84 27.47
N GLY A 1073 -17.74 -63.40 28.51
CA GLY A 1073 -17.67 -62.06 29.07
C GLY A 1073 -17.02 -62.03 30.44
N THR A 1074 -16.17 -61.02 30.67
CA THR A 1074 -15.70 -60.68 32.03
C THR A 1074 -15.83 -59.17 32.22
N GLY A 1075 -16.61 -58.74 33.22
CA GLY A 1075 -16.70 -57.33 33.59
C GLY A 1075 -15.39 -56.84 34.21
N GLY A 1076 -15.07 -55.56 34.00
CA GLY A 1076 -13.89 -54.95 34.60
C GLY A 1076 -14.00 -54.79 36.12
N THR A 1077 -12.87 -54.79 36.81
CA THR A 1077 -12.84 -54.55 38.27
C THR A 1077 -13.01 -53.06 38.58
N GLY A 1078 -13.74 -52.75 39.66
CA GLY A 1078 -13.83 -51.39 40.17
C GLY A 1078 -12.52 -50.92 40.81
N GLY A 1079 -12.21 -49.63 40.67
CA GLY A 1079 -11.02 -49.01 41.21
C GLY A 1079 -11.06 -48.85 42.74
N THR A 1080 -9.88 -48.78 43.36
CA THR A 1080 -9.75 -48.59 44.81
C THR A 1080 -10.00 -47.13 45.21
N ALA A 1081 -10.51 -46.93 46.44
CA ALA A 1081 -10.72 -45.61 47.01
C ALA A 1081 -9.41 -44.98 47.53
N GLY A 1082 -9.34 -43.65 47.46
CA GLY A 1082 -8.29 -42.88 48.11
C GLY A 1082 -8.58 -42.64 49.60
N SER A 1083 -7.51 -42.49 50.39
CA SER A 1083 -7.62 -42.15 51.81
C SER A 1083 -7.88 -40.65 52.03
N GLY A 1084 -8.63 -40.32 53.08
CA GLY A 1084 -8.84 -38.92 53.49
C GLY A 1084 -7.60 -38.34 54.16
N GLY A 1085 -7.51 -37.01 54.16
CA GLY A 1085 -6.54 -36.30 54.99
C GLY A 1085 -6.88 -36.42 56.48
N PRO A 1086 -6.08 -35.85 57.39
CA PRO A 1086 -6.35 -35.91 58.83
C PRO A 1086 -7.76 -35.40 59.16
N GLY A 1087 -8.64 -36.29 59.67
CA GLY A 1087 -10.03 -35.96 59.98
C GLY A 1087 -11.01 -35.92 58.78
N GLY A 1088 -10.57 -36.30 57.58
CA GLY A 1088 -11.41 -36.42 56.37
C GLY A 1088 -11.84 -37.87 56.11
N SER A 1089 -12.87 -38.06 55.28
CA SER A 1089 -13.39 -39.40 54.95
C SER A 1089 -12.64 -40.03 53.76
N PRO A 1090 -12.40 -41.35 53.75
CA PRO A 1090 -11.99 -42.06 52.54
C PRO A 1090 -13.04 -41.93 51.43
N GLY A 1091 -12.62 -42.06 50.18
CA GLY A 1091 -13.54 -42.16 49.04
C GLY A 1091 -14.28 -43.51 49.01
N SER A 1092 -15.20 -43.65 48.05
CA SER A 1092 -15.88 -44.92 47.76
C SER A 1092 -15.12 -45.75 46.73
N PRO A 1093 -15.02 -47.08 46.88
CA PRO A 1093 -14.55 -47.97 45.81
C PRO A 1093 -15.50 -47.93 44.61
N GLY A 1094 -14.96 -48.15 43.41
CA GLY A 1094 -15.77 -48.26 42.20
C GLY A 1094 -16.54 -49.58 42.13
N THR A 1095 -17.64 -49.61 41.39
CA THR A 1095 -18.39 -50.85 41.14
C THR A 1095 -17.70 -51.70 40.06
N ASN A 1096 -17.78 -53.03 40.16
CA ASN A 1096 -17.38 -53.90 39.06
C ASN A 1096 -18.34 -53.75 37.87
N GLY A 1097 -17.82 -53.91 36.66
CA GLY A 1097 -18.62 -53.93 35.44
C GLY A 1097 -19.47 -55.19 35.31
N THR A 1098 -20.55 -55.10 34.56
CA THR A 1098 -21.48 -56.21 34.31
C THR A 1098 -21.17 -56.92 33.00
N VAL A 1099 -21.60 -58.18 32.90
CA VAL A 1099 -21.65 -58.91 31.63
C VAL A 1099 -23.10 -58.88 31.15
N SER A 1100 -23.35 -58.29 29.98
CA SER A 1100 -24.70 -58.20 29.39
C SER A 1100 -24.98 -59.29 28.37
#